data_AF-A0A518JUZ6-F1
#
_entry.id   AF-A0A518JUZ6-F1
#
_cell.length_a   1.000
_cell.length_b   1.000
_cell.length_c   1.000
_cell.angle_alpha   90.00
_cell.angle_beta   90.00
_cell.angle_gamma   90.00
#
_symmetry.space_group_name_H-M   'P 1'
#
loop_
_entity.id
_entity.type
_entity.pdbx_description
1 polymer ?
#
loop_
_entity_poly.entity_id
_entity_poly.type
_entity_poly.pdbx_seq_one_letter_code
_entity_poly.pdbx_strand_id
1 'polypeptide(L)'
;MKYCRFRSLILLVLASLCGPSSWAADSQPPVESADDAAAAESLAGHSYHGEFLNEGPRQQAYLMGGTGAVDFPITTSVPEAQAFFEQGVGQFYGFWYLEAERSFRQAAKLDPDCAMAYWGAALATRKVEKRAKGFIAEAVKRKGKVSKREQKYIEALDADLNFETREKEKAEAKKSDDKSDEESDDKPDAKKKDKELEAKRKEKRAKEYTDALEAIAIEFPDDIEAKALLALQLYDNKGELANPSVLAVDGLMDKVFAVQPMHPAHHFRIHLWDYKKAAFALESAAKCGPAAPSIAHMWHMPGHIYSGLKRYRDAAWQQEASARVDHAHMIRDGLLPDQIHNFAHNNEWLIRNLNHVGRVDDAVDLAINMIQLPRHPKYNTLKKKGSTQYGRLRLVETLTQYERWQQAFDLCHGPMLEPTDDEKEQLVRLRLLGVASFMTHQPTVGEEVLEDLNARLSKQRGKQKAAGHKAAAEATEKAVDAAAVKKAGEEARRAAEAEQAKQAAEVQQETSKSKPDEADDADDADDADDVTGADPPATDAAKDAAVKEDSSATIEARVAAAEAKVRQQQIDKEKKAIDKARTAARKPFATPINDLVKAIAEVEGFRELAAENYPAALPLLKKAGSDVGPYPLAICSLRSGDPKTAITALKKEVGKNKNEVLPLAWLTQIYAESGDWKLAKETFEQLRAISSDLDLAEAPFARLQSIAADLEFPADWRLPAEPSDDLGARPELDSLGPFRWHPSPAVSWQLTDAQGETRSLEEFRGRPVVVIFYLGYACLHCAEQLQAFAPMAETFAKAGIDLVAISSDPESDLQKSIKLYDEKPLPFPLISDPNLETFKAYRAFDDFEDQPLHGTFLIDAQGRIRWQDIGFEPFMEPQFVLDEAARLLKP
;
A
#
# COMPACT_ATOMS: atom_id res chain seq x y z
N MET A 1 -4.21 -21.38 70.06
CA MET A 1 -3.87 -20.87 71.42
C MET A 1 -4.54 -19.53 71.60
N LYS A 2 -5.30 -19.39 72.71
CA LYS A 2 -5.84 -18.17 73.34
C LYS A 2 -6.95 -17.43 72.57
N TYR A 3 -8.23 -17.74 72.86
CA TYR A 3 -9.12 -17.17 73.92
C TYR A 3 -10.03 -16.10 73.27
N CYS A 4 -11.35 -16.04 73.39
CA CYS A 4 -12.32 -16.82 74.17
C CYS A 4 -13.75 -16.39 73.75
N ARG A 5 -14.68 -17.37 73.70
CA ARG A 5 -16.08 -17.36 74.21
C ARG A 5 -17.05 -16.22 73.84
N PHE A 6 -18.37 -16.41 73.68
CA PHE A 6 -19.35 -17.50 73.54
C PHE A 6 -20.70 -16.83 73.83
N ARG A 7 -21.75 -17.14 73.03
CA ARG A 7 -23.19 -17.23 73.44
C ARG A 7 -23.88 -15.92 73.91
N SER A 8 -25.17 -15.67 73.67
CA SER A 8 -26.30 -16.40 73.09
C SER A 8 -27.56 -15.53 73.20
N LEU A 9 -28.55 -15.83 72.34
CA LEU A 9 -30.01 -15.89 72.60
C LEU A 9 -30.92 -14.64 72.47
N ILE A 10 -32.06 -14.91 71.79
CA ILE A 10 -33.46 -14.43 71.98
C ILE A 10 -33.80 -13.09 71.27
N LEU A 11 -34.58 -13.05 70.17
CA LEU A 11 -35.97 -13.44 69.82
C LEU A 11 -36.92 -12.20 69.79
N LEU A 12 -37.58 -12.06 68.63
CA LEU A 12 -39.02 -11.73 68.39
C LEU A 12 -39.54 -10.29 68.18
N VAL A 13 -40.26 -10.20 67.04
CA VAL A 13 -41.58 -9.54 66.76
C VAL A 13 -41.53 -8.07 66.31
N LEU A 14 -41.86 -7.71 65.06
CA LEU A 14 -43.13 -7.72 64.26
C LEU A 14 -43.94 -6.40 64.36
N ALA A 15 -44.24 -5.88 63.16
CA ALA A 15 -45.47 -5.18 62.75
C ALA A 15 -45.63 -3.64 62.92
N SER A 16 -45.68 -2.99 61.73
CA SER A 16 -46.79 -2.17 61.19
C SER A 16 -47.11 -0.75 61.70
N LEU A 17 -47.01 0.17 60.71
CA LEU A 17 -47.99 1.19 60.26
C LEU A 17 -48.54 2.24 61.25
N CYS A 18 -48.24 3.53 60.99
CA CYS A 18 -49.20 4.63 60.80
C CYS A 18 -48.48 5.97 60.51
N GLY A 19 -48.94 6.74 59.50
CA GLY A 19 -48.59 8.15 59.29
C GLY A 19 -49.27 9.07 60.33
N PRO A 20 -49.03 10.41 60.36
CA PRO A 20 -49.31 11.31 59.23
C PRO A 20 -48.31 12.49 59.04
N SER A 21 -48.58 13.22 57.96
CA SER A 21 -47.92 14.40 57.38
C SER A 21 -47.78 15.66 58.26
N SER A 22 -46.62 16.34 58.17
CA SER A 22 -46.52 17.82 58.18
C SER A 22 -45.16 18.34 57.68
N TRP A 23 -45.21 19.10 56.58
CA TRP A 23 -44.45 20.30 56.21
C TRP A 23 -42.91 20.31 56.09
N ALA A 24 -42.51 20.76 54.90
CA ALA A 24 -41.19 21.06 54.34
C ALA A 24 -40.19 21.83 55.21
N ALA A 25 -38.93 21.38 55.14
CA ALA A 25 -37.75 22.24 55.05
C ALA A 25 -36.66 21.49 54.25
N ASP A 26 -36.04 22.20 53.32
CA ASP A 26 -34.91 21.81 52.48
C ASP A 26 -33.81 21.06 53.25
N SER A 27 -33.40 19.90 52.73
CA SER A 27 -32.05 19.38 52.93
C SER A 27 -31.72 18.36 51.83
N GLN A 28 -30.92 18.80 50.86
CA GLN A 28 -30.25 17.93 49.91
C GLN A 28 -29.51 16.80 50.67
N PRO A 29 -29.57 15.54 50.21
CA PRO A 29 -28.69 14.51 50.73
C PRO A 29 -27.24 14.82 50.34
N PRO A 30 -26.26 14.37 51.14
CA PRO A 30 -24.89 14.84 51.05
C PRO A 30 -24.27 14.46 49.72
N VAL A 31 -23.59 15.42 49.10
CA VAL A 31 -22.65 15.18 48.00
C VAL A 31 -21.55 14.26 48.56
N GLU A 32 -21.64 12.98 48.24
CA GLU A 32 -20.52 12.06 48.41
C GLU A 32 -19.38 12.51 47.48
N SER A 33 -18.19 12.41 48.07
CA SER A 33 -16.93 12.99 47.65
C SER A 33 -16.52 12.61 46.23
N ALA A 34 -16.01 13.62 45.52
CA ALA A 34 -15.48 13.59 44.17
C ALA A 34 -14.21 12.72 44.03
N ASP A 35 -14.37 11.39 44.09
CA ASP A 35 -13.36 10.41 43.68
C ASP A 35 -13.87 9.40 42.63
N ASP A 36 -15.13 9.51 42.15
CA ASP A 36 -15.68 8.74 41.01
C ASP A 36 -15.83 9.58 39.72
N ALA A 37 -15.24 10.78 39.67
CA ALA A 37 -15.33 11.72 38.55
C ALA A 37 -14.13 11.62 37.59
N ALA A 38 -13.78 10.42 37.14
CA ALA A 38 -12.81 10.22 36.06
C ALA A 38 -13.27 9.18 35.03
N ALA A 39 -14.55 9.18 34.68
CA ALA A 39 -14.92 8.97 33.28
C ALA A 39 -14.55 10.27 32.56
N ALA A 40 -13.38 10.33 31.94
CA ALA A 40 -13.08 11.39 30.98
C ALA A 40 -14.26 11.42 30.00
N GLU A 41 -14.95 12.56 29.87
CA GLU A 41 -15.97 12.77 28.83
C GLU A 41 -15.38 12.30 27.50
N SER A 42 -15.80 11.14 27.00
CA SER A 42 -15.35 10.69 25.69
C SER A 42 -15.96 11.64 24.67
N LEU A 43 -15.12 12.12 23.75
CA LEU A 43 -15.56 12.96 22.64
C LEU A 43 -16.65 12.23 21.84
N ALA A 44 -17.62 12.96 21.29
CA ALA A 44 -18.71 12.37 20.52
C ALA A 44 -18.17 11.48 19.39
N GLY A 45 -18.67 10.25 19.30
CA GLY A 45 -18.22 9.22 18.37
C GLY A 45 -17.08 8.32 18.89
N HIS A 46 -16.39 8.69 19.97
CA HIS A 46 -15.34 7.87 20.60
C HIS A 46 -15.90 6.91 21.65
N SER A 47 -15.25 5.75 21.76
CA SER A 47 -15.62 4.66 22.66
C SER A 47 -15.54 5.04 24.14
N TYR A 48 -16.60 4.73 24.89
CA TYR A 48 -16.64 4.81 26.35
C TYR A 48 -15.78 3.73 27.03
N HIS A 49 -15.48 2.64 26.32
CA HIS A 49 -14.68 1.52 26.81
C HIS A 49 -13.19 1.71 26.51
N GLY A 50 -12.78 2.91 26.10
CA GLY A 50 -11.40 3.32 25.85
C GLY A 50 -11.04 3.38 24.36
N GLU A 51 -9.96 4.11 24.07
CA GLU A 51 -9.55 4.42 22.69
C GLU A 51 -9.27 3.19 21.82
N PHE A 52 -8.95 2.04 22.43
CA PHE A 52 -8.64 0.83 21.66
C PHE A 52 -9.85 0.30 20.88
N LEU A 53 -11.06 0.75 21.19
CA LEU A 53 -12.33 0.40 20.52
C LEU A 53 -12.84 1.47 19.53
N ASN A 54 -12.18 2.63 19.43
CA ASN A 54 -12.56 3.69 18.46
C ASN A 54 -12.53 3.19 17.01
N GLU A 55 -11.62 2.27 16.71
CA GLU A 55 -11.49 1.65 15.38
C GLU A 55 -12.16 0.27 15.32
N GLY A 56 -12.03 -0.45 14.20
CA GLY A 56 -12.53 -1.82 14.03
C GLY A 56 -14.02 -1.89 13.64
N PRO A 57 -14.64 -3.09 13.69
CA PRO A 57 -16.02 -3.27 13.27
C PRO A 57 -16.98 -2.59 14.27
N ARG A 58 -17.86 -1.70 13.79
CA ARG A 58 -18.81 -0.97 14.65
C ARG A 58 -20.25 -1.48 14.52
N GLN A 59 -20.55 -2.27 13.50
CA GLN A 59 -21.90 -2.82 13.31
C GLN A 59 -22.02 -4.20 13.94
N GLN A 60 -23.23 -4.52 14.40
CA GLN A 60 -23.56 -5.81 14.98
C GLN A 60 -23.30 -6.94 13.97
N ALA A 61 -22.91 -8.11 14.48
CA ALA A 61 -22.79 -9.30 13.64
C ALA A 61 -24.17 -9.95 13.43
N TYR A 62 -24.27 -10.78 12.39
CA TYR A 62 -25.35 -11.75 12.21
C TYR A 62 -24.73 -13.13 11.93
N LEU A 63 -25.52 -14.19 12.15
CA LEU A 63 -25.09 -15.54 11.85
C LEU A 63 -25.12 -15.75 10.32
N MET A 64 -23.93 -15.72 9.71
CA MET A 64 -23.75 -15.74 8.26
C MET A 64 -23.96 -17.14 7.67
N GLY A 65 -23.67 -18.18 8.45
CA GLY A 65 -23.53 -19.55 7.95
C GLY A 65 -22.31 -19.70 7.02
N GLY A 66 -21.87 -20.94 6.79
CA GLY A 66 -20.79 -21.23 5.84
C GLY A 66 -19.42 -20.63 6.21
N THR A 67 -19.15 -20.35 7.49
CA THR A 67 -17.88 -19.78 7.97
C THR A 67 -16.89 -20.83 8.47
N GLY A 68 -17.14 -22.11 8.19
CA GLY A 68 -16.37 -23.23 8.74
C GLY A 68 -17.26 -24.14 9.58
N ALA A 69 -17.04 -25.45 9.46
CA ALA A 69 -17.40 -26.35 10.55
C ALA A 69 -16.38 -26.12 11.66
N VAL A 70 -16.82 -25.65 12.82
CA VAL A 70 -16.03 -25.48 14.05
C VAL A 70 -16.86 -26.01 15.20
N ASP A 71 -16.26 -26.81 16.07
CA ASP A 71 -16.88 -27.29 17.31
C ASP A 71 -15.95 -26.89 18.46
N PHE A 72 -16.28 -25.76 19.09
CA PHE A 72 -15.43 -25.16 20.13
C PHE A 72 -16.30 -24.77 21.32
N PRO A 73 -16.70 -25.74 22.17
CA PRO A 73 -17.56 -25.46 23.32
C PRO A 73 -16.86 -24.52 24.31
N ILE A 74 -17.58 -23.48 24.76
CA ILE A 74 -17.12 -22.52 25.76
C ILE A 74 -18.07 -22.47 26.96
N THR A 75 -17.61 -21.88 28.06
CA THR A 75 -18.45 -21.64 29.24
C THR A 75 -19.40 -20.47 28.96
N THR A 76 -20.60 -20.77 28.48
CA THR A 76 -21.72 -19.83 28.35
C THR A 76 -23.06 -20.56 28.50
N SER A 77 -24.09 -19.86 28.99
CA SER A 77 -25.47 -20.35 29.00
C SER A 77 -26.31 -19.79 27.85
N VAL A 78 -25.74 -18.89 27.02
CA VAL A 78 -26.42 -18.21 25.93
C VAL A 78 -26.09 -18.92 24.61
N PRO A 79 -27.02 -19.70 24.01
CA PRO A 79 -26.73 -20.47 22.80
C PRO A 79 -26.26 -19.61 21.62
N GLU A 80 -26.78 -18.40 21.51
CA GLU A 80 -26.39 -17.45 20.46
C GLU A 80 -24.95 -16.96 20.64
N ALA A 81 -24.47 -16.77 21.89
CA ALA A 81 -23.08 -16.41 22.14
C ALA A 81 -22.12 -17.52 21.74
N GLN A 82 -22.47 -18.79 21.99
CA GLN A 82 -21.72 -19.96 21.49
C GLN A 82 -21.65 -19.95 19.96
N ALA A 83 -22.79 -19.74 19.27
CA ALA A 83 -22.84 -19.74 17.81
C ALA A 83 -21.99 -18.62 17.19
N PHE A 84 -22.05 -17.40 17.75
CA PHE A 84 -21.19 -16.30 17.30
C PHE A 84 -19.71 -16.54 17.60
N PHE A 85 -19.38 -17.18 18.72
CA PHE A 85 -18.01 -17.55 19.04
C PHE A 85 -17.45 -18.55 18.01
N GLU A 86 -18.17 -19.63 17.70
CA GLU A 86 -17.75 -20.62 16.70
C GLU A 86 -17.65 -20.02 15.29
N GLN A 87 -18.60 -19.15 14.91
CA GLN A 87 -18.50 -18.37 13.68
C GLN A 87 -17.22 -17.52 13.66
N GLY A 88 -16.90 -16.84 14.75
CA GLY A 88 -15.70 -16.03 14.90
C GLY A 88 -14.41 -16.85 14.75
N VAL A 89 -14.38 -18.07 15.30
CA VAL A 89 -13.24 -19.00 15.15
C VAL A 89 -13.09 -19.45 13.70
N GLY A 90 -14.19 -19.79 13.02
CA GLY A 90 -14.18 -20.15 11.61
C GLY A 90 -13.68 -18.99 10.71
N GLN A 91 -14.16 -17.77 10.97
CA GLN A 91 -13.68 -16.55 10.33
C GLN A 91 -12.20 -16.30 10.63
N PHE A 92 -11.74 -16.53 11.85
CA PHE A 92 -10.33 -16.41 12.23
C PHE A 92 -9.45 -17.40 11.46
N TYR A 93 -9.85 -18.66 11.34
CA TYR A 93 -9.12 -19.66 10.55
C TYR A 93 -9.14 -19.39 9.05
N GLY A 94 -10.20 -18.75 8.54
CA GLY A 94 -10.25 -18.21 7.18
C GLY A 94 -9.50 -16.89 6.98
N PHE A 95 -8.77 -16.40 8.01
CA PHE A 95 -8.05 -15.11 8.04
C PHE A 95 -8.92 -13.88 7.80
N TRP A 96 -10.21 -13.97 8.15
CA TRP A 96 -11.14 -12.86 8.10
C TRP A 96 -11.20 -12.13 9.45
N TYR A 97 -10.08 -11.56 9.88
CA TYR A 97 -9.89 -11.04 11.23
C TYR A 97 -10.91 -9.96 11.65
N LEU A 98 -11.30 -9.07 10.72
CA LEU A 98 -12.26 -8.00 11.01
C LEU A 98 -13.65 -8.55 11.35
N GLU A 99 -14.16 -9.51 10.57
CA GLU A 99 -15.45 -10.15 10.86
C GLU A 99 -15.36 -11.12 12.04
N ALA A 100 -14.22 -11.80 12.21
CA ALA A 100 -13.97 -12.62 13.39
C ALA A 100 -14.10 -11.80 14.67
N GLU A 101 -13.44 -10.63 14.73
CA GLU A 101 -13.59 -9.69 15.84
C GLU A 101 -15.06 -9.25 16.01
N ARG A 102 -15.79 -8.95 14.93
CA ARG A 102 -17.21 -8.56 14.99
C ARG A 102 -18.06 -9.66 15.64
N SER A 103 -17.87 -10.92 15.24
CA SER A 103 -18.59 -12.06 15.81
C SER A 103 -18.26 -12.26 17.29
N PHE A 104 -16.98 -12.14 17.68
CA PHE A 104 -16.59 -12.24 19.09
C PHE A 104 -17.15 -11.10 19.95
N ARG A 105 -17.17 -9.86 19.43
CA ARG A 105 -17.81 -8.73 20.11
C ARG A 105 -19.31 -8.92 20.22
N GLN A 106 -19.97 -9.52 19.23
CA GLN A 106 -21.38 -9.87 19.30
C GLN A 106 -21.65 -10.91 20.39
N ALA A 107 -20.80 -11.95 20.50
CA ALA A 107 -20.89 -12.91 21.59
C ALA A 107 -20.72 -12.24 22.96
N ALA A 108 -19.74 -11.33 23.11
CA ALA A 108 -19.54 -10.56 24.34
C ALA A 108 -20.70 -9.59 24.67
N LYS A 109 -21.39 -9.05 23.66
CA LYS A 109 -22.59 -8.22 23.85
C LYS A 109 -23.77 -9.06 24.36
N LEU A 110 -23.91 -10.30 23.89
CA LEU A 110 -24.97 -11.23 24.29
C LEU A 110 -24.70 -11.86 25.66
N ASP A 111 -23.45 -12.20 25.95
CA ASP A 111 -22.99 -12.72 27.24
C ASP A 111 -21.73 -11.98 27.71
N PRO A 112 -21.90 -10.87 28.47
CA PRO A 112 -20.77 -10.08 28.98
C PRO A 112 -19.86 -10.81 29.96
N ASP A 113 -20.27 -11.96 30.52
CA ASP A 113 -19.44 -12.79 31.40
C ASP A 113 -18.65 -13.86 30.61
N CYS A 114 -18.88 -14.00 29.29
CA CYS A 114 -18.20 -14.97 28.44
C CYS A 114 -16.72 -14.60 28.23
N ALA A 115 -15.83 -15.20 29.02
CA ALA A 115 -14.38 -14.94 28.93
C ALA A 115 -13.80 -15.25 27.54
N MET A 116 -14.32 -16.30 26.88
CA MET A 116 -13.82 -16.76 25.59
C MET A 116 -14.17 -15.81 24.44
N ALA A 117 -15.28 -15.06 24.52
CA ALA A 117 -15.60 -14.02 23.54
C ALA A 117 -14.48 -12.96 23.50
N TYR A 118 -14.02 -12.49 24.65
CA TYR A 118 -12.90 -11.54 24.74
C TYR A 118 -11.57 -12.16 24.31
N TRP A 119 -11.31 -13.44 24.64
CA TRP A 119 -10.13 -14.16 24.15
C TRP A 119 -10.12 -14.25 22.61
N GLY A 120 -11.26 -14.56 21.99
CA GLY A 120 -11.40 -14.61 20.55
C GLY A 120 -11.15 -13.26 19.88
N ALA A 121 -11.71 -12.18 20.44
CA ALA A 121 -11.45 -10.81 19.97
C ALA A 121 -9.96 -10.44 20.09
N ALA A 122 -9.29 -10.82 21.18
CA ALA A 122 -7.84 -10.64 21.33
C ALA A 122 -7.04 -11.45 20.30
N LEU A 123 -7.45 -12.70 20.03
CA LEU A 123 -6.82 -13.58 19.04
C LEU A 123 -6.93 -12.99 17.63
N ALA A 124 -8.12 -12.53 17.23
CA ALA A 124 -8.37 -11.92 15.93
C ALA A 124 -7.58 -10.61 15.72
N THR A 125 -7.30 -9.88 16.80
CA THR A 125 -6.61 -8.58 16.77
C THR A 125 -5.14 -8.64 17.14
N ARG A 126 -4.51 -9.83 17.22
CA ARG A 126 -3.08 -10.02 17.58
C ARG A 126 -2.08 -9.12 16.84
N LYS A 127 -2.41 -8.64 15.63
CA LYS A 127 -1.58 -7.71 14.84
C LYS A 127 -1.72 -6.23 15.24
N VAL A 128 -2.73 -5.89 16.05
CA VAL A 128 -3.04 -4.56 16.56
C VAL A 128 -2.86 -4.57 18.08
N GLU A 129 -1.61 -4.38 18.53
CA GLU A 129 -1.16 -4.66 19.90
C GLU A 129 -2.05 -4.03 21.00
N LYS A 130 -2.33 -2.72 20.91
CA LYS A 130 -3.16 -2.00 21.88
C LYS A 130 -4.56 -2.63 22.02
N ARG A 131 -5.14 -3.05 20.88
CA ARG A 131 -6.47 -3.64 20.80
C ARG A 131 -6.49 -5.06 21.38
N ALA A 132 -5.53 -5.89 20.98
CA ALA A 132 -5.39 -7.25 21.52
C ALA A 132 -5.17 -7.26 23.04
N LYS A 133 -4.32 -6.35 23.55
CA LYS A 133 -4.06 -6.21 24.99
C LYS A 133 -5.29 -5.76 25.78
N GLY A 134 -6.11 -4.87 25.20
CA GLY A 134 -7.39 -4.47 25.80
C GLY A 134 -8.35 -5.66 25.96
N PHE A 135 -8.55 -6.43 24.89
CA PHE A 135 -9.44 -7.59 24.93
C PHE A 135 -8.94 -8.72 25.83
N ILE A 136 -7.64 -9.05 25.82
CA ILE A 136 -7.13 -10.15 26.65
C ILE A 136 -7.23 -9.81 28.15
N ALA A 137 -7.09 -8.53 28.52
CA ALA A 137 -7.30 -8.10 29.90
C ALA A 137 -8.75 -8.37 30.37
N GLU A 138 -9.74 -8.14 29.51
CA GLU A 138 -11.14 -8.47 29.81
C GLU A 138 -11.38 -9.99 29.95
N ALA A 139 -10.71 -10.81 29.13
CA ALA A 139 -10.77 -12.27 29.27
C ALA A 139 -10.15 -12.73 30.60
N VAL A 140 -8.99 -12.18 30.98
CA VAL A 140 -8.30 -12.50 32.24
C VAL A 140 -9.15 -12.15 33.46
N LYS A 141 -9.87 -11.03 33.45
CA LYS A 141 -10.81 -10.66 34.54
C LYS A 141 -11.89 -11.71 34.79
N ARG A 142 -12.30 -12.44 33.75
CA ARG A 142 -13.40 -13.43 33.78
C ARG A 142 -12.93 -14.87 33.89
N LYS A 143 -11.62 -15.14 33.77
CA LYS A 143 -11.06 -16.51 33.70
C LYS A 143 -11.37 -17.40 34.91
N GLY A 144 -11.65 -16.82 36.07
CA GLY A 144 -11.92 -17.58 37.30
C GLY A 144 -13.21 -18.42 37.26
N LYS A 145 -14.12 -18.13 36.32
CA LYS A 145 -15.43 -18.81 36.19
C LYS A 145 -15.50 -19.85 35.07
N VAL A 146 -14.44 -20.02 34.27
CA VAL A 146 -14.45 -20.90 33.09
C VAL A 146 -13.73 -22.22 33.31
N SER A 147 -13.92 -23.18 32.40
CA SER A 147 -13.28 -24.49 32.44
C SER A 147 -11.74 -24.41 32.44
N LYS A 148 -11.07 -25.44 32.96
CA LYS A 148 -9.59 -25.52 32.96
C LYS A 148 -9.00 -25.40 31.55
N ARG A 149 -9.69 -25.95 30.55
CA ARG A 149 -9.33 -25.86 29.14
C ARG A 149 -9.31 -24.40 28.67
N GLU A 150 -10.38 -23.67 28.92
CA GLU A 150 -10.49 -22.25 28.56
C GLU A 150 -9.48 -21.37 29.30
N GLN A 151 -9.25 -21.62 30.59
CA GLN A 151 -8.22 -20.91 31.37
C GLN A 151 -6.85 -21.00 30.71
N LYS A 152 -6.47 -22.18 30.20
CA LYS A 152 -5.18 -22.38 29.53
C LYS A 152 -5.06 -21.62 28.20
N TYR A 153 -6.13 -21.54 27.42
CA TYR A 153 -6.13 -20.71 26.20
C TYR A 153 -5.94 -19.23 26.51
N ILE A 154 -6.64 -18.73 27.53
CA ILE A 154 -6.52 -17.35 28.01
C ILE A 154 -5.09 -17.07 28.48
N GLU A 155 -4.54 -17.95 29.32
CA GLU A 155 -3.19 -17.80 29.87
C GLU A 155 -2.11 -17.87 28.79
N ALA A 156 -2.25 -18.74 27.80
CA ALA A 156 -1.32 -18.84 26.68
C ALA A 156 -1.28 -17.54 25.86
N LEU A 157 -2.45 -16.99 25.50
CA LEU A 157 -2.52 -15.76 24.70
C LEU A 157 -2.12 -14.51 25.49
N ASP A 158 -2.49 -14.43 26.76
CA ASP A 158 -2.04 -13.36 27.67
C ASP A 158 -0.52 -13.33 27.80
N ALA A 159 0.09 -14.50 28.00
CA ALA A 159 1.54 -14.64 28.09
C ALA A 159 2.27 -14.19 26.82
N ASP A 160 1.72 -14.46 25.63
CA ASP A 160 2.24 -14.04 24.32
C ASP A 160 2.13 -12.51 24.13
N LEU A 161 0.93 -11.95 24.34
CA LEU A 161 0.64 -10.53 24.13
C LEU A 161 1.38 -9.64 25.14
N ASN A 162 1.52 -10.08 26.38
CA ASN A 162 2.19 -9.34 27.45
C ASN A 162 3.64 -9.80 27.69
N PHE A 163 4.25 -10.52 26.74
CA PHE A 163 5.61 -11.04 26.86
C PHE A 163 6.63 -9.94 27.18
N GLU A 164 6.61 -8.83 26.44
CA GLU A 164 7.57 -7.74 26.66
C GLU A 164 7.40 -7.06 28.01
N THR A 165 6.16 -6.87 28.45
CA THR A 165 5.85 -6.30 29.77
C THR A 165 6.40 -7.21 30.87
N ARG A 166 6.12 -8.52 30.79
CA ARG A 166 6.59 -9.53 31.74
C ARG A 166 8.13 -9.60 31.79
N GLU A 167 8.81 -9.51 30.65
CA GLU A 167 10.27 -9.56 30.63
C GLU A 167 10.92 -8.26 31.16
N LYS A 168 10.28 -7.10 30.97
CA LYS A 168 10.72 -5.84 31.59
C LYS A 168 10.56 -5.89 33.11
N GLU A 169 9.39 -6.31 33.61
CA GLU A 169 9.13 -6.46 35.05
C GLU A 169 10.11 -7.43 35.72
N LYS A 170 10.42 -8.57 35.08
CA LYS A 170 11.44 -9.50 35.57
C LYS A 170 12.84 -8.87 35.60
N ALA A 171 13.19 -8.08 34.60
CA ALA A 171 14.49 -7.41 34.54
C ALA A 171 14.61 -6.32 35.61
N GLU A 172 13.54 -5.57 35.87
CA GLU A 172 13.47 -4.56 36.93
C GLU A 172 13.50 -5.21 38.33
N ALA A 173 12.76 -6.28 38.55
CA ALA A 173 12.82 -7.06 39.79
C ALA A 173 14.22 -7.64 40.06
N LYS A 174 14.93 -8.07 39.01
CA LYS A 174 16.31 -8.56 39.12
C LYS A 174 17.32 -7.44 39.41
N LYS A 175 17.07 -6.21 38.94
CA LYS A 175 17.86 -5.02 39.28
C LYS A 175 17.61 -4.52 40.70
N SER A 176 16.42 -4.72 41.25
CA SER A 176 16.15 -4.37 42.66
C SER A 176 16.84 -5.30 43.66
N ASP A 177 17.24 -6.51 43.22
CA ASP A 177 17.95 -7.49 44.05
C ASP A 177 19.48 -7.39 43.98
N ASP A 178 20.04 -6.69 42.98
CA ASP A 178 21.48 -6.58 42.75
C ASP A 178 21.89 -5.10 42.73
N LYS A 179 22.13 -4.52 43.93
CA LYS A 179 22.74 -3.19 44.05
C LYS A 179 24.25 -3.30 43.87
N SER A 180 24.71 -3.21 42.63
CA SER A 180 26.06 -2.74 42.33
C SER A 180 26.04 -1.87 41.08
N ASP A 181 26.47 -0.63 41.28
CA ASP A 181 26.69 0.39 40.26
C ASP A 181 27.74 -0.07 39.24
N GLU A 182 27.51 0.21 37.96
CA GLU A 182 28.52 0.81 37.06
C GLU A 182 27.87 1.14 35.71
N GLU A 183 27.73 2.45 35.44
CA GLU A 183 27.56 2.99 34.10
C GLU A 183 28.93 3.07 33.42
N SER A 184 29.05 2.49 32.23
CA SER A 184 30.14 2.79 31.31
C SER A 184 29.57 3.12 29.93
N ASP A 185 29.66 4.39 29.57
CA ASP A 185 29.45 4.89 28.21
C ASP A 185 30.68 4.59 27.34
N ASP A 186 30.52 3.78 26.27
CA ASP A 186 31.09 4.10 24.95
C ASP A 186 30.64 3.14 23.81
N LYS A 187 30.45 3.73 22.62
CA LYS A 187 30.70 3.20 21.24
C LYS A 187 29.64 2.42 20.40
N PRO A 188 29.74 2.52 19.05
CA PRO A 188 28.64 2.57 18.07
C PRO A 188 28.05 1.22 17.61
N ASP A 189 28.16 0.16 18.42
CA ASP A 189 27.62 -1.19 18.12
C ASP A 189 26.24 -1.48 18.75
N ALA A 190 25.63 -0.49 19.42
CA ALA A 190 24.36 -0.63 20.14
C ALA A 190 23.22 -1.17 19.24
N LYS A 191 23.03 -0.63 18.03
CA LYS A 191 21.95 -1.05 17.12
C LYS A 191 22.03 -2.52 16.69
N LYS A 192 23.23 -3.10 16.59
CA LYS A 192 23.41 -4.51 16.21
C LYS A 192 23.09 -5.42 17.39
N LYS A 193 23.51 -5.04 18.60
CA LYS A 193 23.18 -5.74 19.85
C LYS A 193 21.69 -5.68 20.17
N ASP A 194 21.05 -4.53 19.97
CA ASP A 194 19.60 -4.37 20.17
C ASP A 194 18.80 -5.26 19.23
N LYS A 195 19.19 -5.33 17.95
CA LYS A 195 18.53 -6.20 16.96
C LYS A 195 18.69 -7.69 17.30
N GLU A 196 19.86 -8.10 17.78
CA GLU A 196 20.09 -9.49 18.20
C GLU A 196 19.29 -9.84 19.46
N LEU A 197 19.20 -8.93 20.42
CA LEU A 197 18.39 -9.08 21.62
C LEU A 197 16.89 -9.15 21.28
N GLU A 198 16.42 -8.31 20.38
CA GLU A 198 15.05 -8.32 19.88
C GLU A 198 14.72 -9.65 19.18
N ALA A 199 15.63 -10.17 18.35
CA ALA A 199 15.47 -11.47 17.70
C ALA A 199 15.34 -12.61 18.72
N LYS A 200 16.21 -12.65 19.75
CA LYS A 200 16.14 -13.64 20.83
C LYS A 200 14.84 -13.56 21.64
N ARG A 201 14.34 -12.34 21.88
CA ARG A 201 13.05 -12.13 22.56
C ARG A 201 11.88 -12.68 21.73
N LYS A 202 11.87 -12.42 20.43
CA LYS A 202 10.85 -12.95 19.50
C LYS A 202 10.87 -14.48 19.45
N GLU A 203 12.05 -15.07 19.29
CA GLU A 203 12.24 -16.53 19.32
C GLU A 203 11.71 -17.14 20.62
N LYS A 204 12.08 -16.56 21.77
CA LYS A 204 11.62 -17.02 23.09
C LYS A 204 10.10 -16.90 23.24
N ARG A 205 9.49 -15.78 22.84
CA ARG A 205 8.04 -15.57 22.87
C ARG A 205 7.31 -16.63 22.03
N ALA A 206 7.73 -16.81 20.78
CA ALA A 206 7.14 -17.79 19.87
C ALA A 206 7.26 -19.21 20.43
N LYS A 207 8.38 -19.53 21.09
CA LYS A 207 8.58 -20.83 21.75
C LYS A 207 7.62 -21.02 22.92
N GLU A 208 7.53 -20.05 23.84
CA GLU A 208 6.64 -20.13 25.00
C GLU A 208 5.17 -20.33 24.57
N TYR A 209 4.73 -19.62 23.53
CA TYR A 209 3.36 -19.76 23.02
C TYR A 209 3.14 -21.12 22.33
N THR A 210 4.11 -21.60 21.55
CA THR A 210 4.05 -22.93 20.92
C THR A 210 3.98 -24.04 21.97
N ASP A 211 4.85 -23.99 22.98
CA ASP A 211 4.87 -24.98 24.08
C ASP A 211 3.53 -24.95 24.86
N ALA A 212 2.93 -23.77 25.04
CA ALA A 212 1.65 -23.63 25.72
C ALA A 212 0.49 -24.27 24.93
N LEU A 213 0.41 -24.04 23.61
CA LEU A 213 -0.58 -24.69 22.74
C LEU A 213 -0.39 -26.21 22.69
N GLU A 214 0.86 -26.68 22.61
CA GLU A 214 1.17 -28.11 22.66
C GLU A 214 0.74 -28.74 24.00
N ALA A 215 0.98 -28.06 25.12
CA ALA A 215 0.52 -28.52 26.44
C ALA A 215 -1.00 -28.64 26.53
N ILE A 216 -1.76 -27.76 25.87
CA ILE A 216 -3.23 -27.86 25.79
C ILE A 216 -3.61 -29.11 24.98
N ALA A 217 -3.02 -29.31 23.80
CA ALA A 217 -3.30 -30.46 22.94
C ALA A 217 -2.92 -31.81 23.58
N ILE A 218 -1.91 -31.84 24.46
CA ILE A 218 -1.53 -33.03 25.23
C ILE A 218 -2.53 -33.31 26.36
N GLU A 219 -2.94 -32.29 27.10
CA GLU A 219 -3.85 -32.45 28.25
C GLU A 219 -5.29 -32.73 27.81
N PHE A 220 -5.72 -32.16 26.69
CA PHE A 220 -7.04 -32.33 26.10
C PHE A 220 -6.91 -32.97 24.71
N PRO A 221 -6.63 -34.29 24.63
CA PRO A 221 -6.32 -34.95 23.36
C PRO A 221 -7.48 -35.00 22.38
N ASP A 222 -8.73 -34.82 22.83
CA ASP A 222 -9.92 -34.75 21.98
C ASP A 222 -10.19 -33.33 21.46
N ASP A 223 -9.50 -32.31 21.99
CA ASP A 223 -9.62 -30.94 21.51
C ASP A 223 -8.97 -30.80 20.13
N ILE A 224 -9.78 -30.75 19.08
CA ILE A 224 -9.30 -30.58 17.70
C ILE A 224 -8.86 -29.15 17.45
N GLU A 225 -9.42 -28.17 18.16
CA GLU A 225 -9.10 -26.75 18.04
C GLU A 225 -7.70 -26.46 18.60
N ALA A 226 -7.31 -27.15 19.68
CA ALA A 226 -5.93 -27.10 20.19
C ALA A 226 -4.92 -27.53 19.12
N LYS A 227 -5.24 -28.61 18.39
CA LYS A 227 -4.39 -29.13 17.31
C LYS A 227 -4.37 -28.19 16.11
N ALA A 228 -5.51 -27.60 15.74
CA ALA A 228 -5.60 -26.64 14.65
C ALA A 228 -4.83 -25.35 14.95
N LEU A 229 -4.97 -24.77 16.14
CA LEU A 229 -4.21 -23.61 16.60
C LEU A 229 -2.71 -23.90 16.69
N LEU A 230 -2.32 -25.09 17.18
CA LEU A 230 -0.93 -25.51 17.18
C LEU A 230 -0.38 -25.66 15.75
N ALA A 231 -1.14 -26.27 14.83
CA ALA A 231 -0.73 -26.38 13.43
C ALA A 231 -0.56 -25.00 12.77
N LEU A 232 -1.49 -24.07 13.03
CA LEU A 232 -1.38 -22.67 12.61
C LEU A 232 -0.10 -22.02 13.14
N GLN A 233 0.16 -22.13 14.44
CA GLN A 233 1.36 -21.57 15.08
C GLN A 233 2.65 -22.18 14.51
N LEU A 234 2.69 -23.50 14.29
CA LEU A 234 3.88 -24.19 13.79
C LEU A 234 4.23 -23.82 12.34
N TYR A 235 3.23 -23.54 11.50
CA TYR A 235 3.48 -23.08 10.13
C TYR A 235 3.79 -21.57 10.08
N ASP A 236 2.98 -20.73 10.72
CA ASP A 236 3.08 -19.25 10.68
C ASP A 236 3.90 -18.70 11.84
N ASN A 237 4.96 -19.39 12.27
CA ASN A 237 5.84 -18.90 13.34
C ASN A 237 6.52 -17.53 13.02
N LYS A 238 6.08 -16.80 11.99
CA LYS A 238 6.53 -15.47 11.54
C LYS A 238 8.03 -15.40 11.25
N GLY A 239 8.63 -16.56 10.98
CA GLY A 239 10.08 -16.72 10.89
C GLY A 239 10.82 -16.56 12.23
N GLU A 240 10.10 -16.41 13.35
CA GLU A 240 10.66 -16.35 14.71
C GLU A 240 11.13 -17.73 15.17
N LEU A 241 10.47 -18.79 14.71
CA LEU A 241 10.91 -20.17 14.84
C LEU A 241 10.90 -20.88 13.49
N ALA A 242 11.87 -21.78 13.30
CA ALA A 242 11.88 -22.67 12.17
C ALA A 242 10.74 -23.70 12.30
N ASN A 243 10.09 -24.03 11.19
CA ASN A 243 9.12 -25.12 11.16
C ASN A 243 9.83 -26.43 11.55
N PRO A 244 9.35 -27.14 12.60
CA PRO A 244 10.06 -28.30 13.13
C PRO A 244 10.11 -29.48 12.14
N SER A 245 9.05 -29.65 11.35
CA SER A 245 8.97 -30.63 10.26
C SER A 245 7.65 -30.45 9.51
N VAL A 246 7.72 -30.21 8.20
CA VAL A 246 6.53 -30.10 7.34
C VAL A 246 5.64 -31.34 7.48
N LEU A 247 6.21 -32.55 7.49
CA LEU A 247 5.44 -33.79 7.61
C LEU A 247 4.79 -33.96 8.99
N ALA A 248 5.42 -33.46 10.06
CA ALA A 248 4.85 -33.55 11.40
C ALA A 248 3.66 -32.60 11.56
N VAL A 249 3.77 -31.36 11.04
CA VAL A 249 2.66 -30.39 11.02
C VAL A 249 1.53 -30.91 10.14
N ASP A 250 1.86 -31.51 9.00
CA ASP A 250 0.87 -32.13 8.11
C ASP A 250 0.12 -33.27 8.80
N GLY A 251 0.83 -34.19 9.46
CA GLY A 251 0.23 -35.28 10.23
C GLY A 251 -0.56 -34.82 11.46
N LEU A 252 -0.25 -33.66 12.04
CA LEU A 252 -1.08 -33.03 13.07
C LEU A 252 -2.44 -32.60 12.50
N MET A 253 -2.45 -32.03 11.29
CA MET A 253 -3.70 -31.67 10.59
C MET A 253 -4.50 -32.89 10.15
N ASP A 254 -3.86 -34.03 9.82
CA ASP A 254 -4.60 -35.28 9.55
C ASP A 254 -5.48 -35.69 10.73
N LYS A 255 -5.02 -35.48 11.97
CA LYS A 255 -5.83 -35.75 13.17
C LYS A 255 -7.05 -34.83 13.27
N VAL A 256 -6.94 -33.59 12.79
CA VAL A 256 -8.07 -32.65 12.73
C VAL A 256 -9.06 -33.12 11.66
N PHE A 257 -8.58 -33.41 10.45
CA PHE A 257 -9.45 -33.81 9.33
C PHE A 257 -10.09 -35.20 9.52
N ALA A 258 -9.47 -36.09 10.29
CA ALA A 258 -10.05 -37.38 10.64
C ALA A 258 -11.34 -37.25 11.48
N VAL A 259 -11.42 -36.22 12.32
CA VAL A 259 -12.62 -35.92 13.12
C VAL A 259 -13.58 -35.02 12.34
N GLN A 260 -13.02 -33.98 11.69
CA GLN A 260 -13.79 -32.98 10.97
C GLN A 260 -13.23 -32.77 9.56
N PRO A 261 -13.69 -33.57 8.57
CA PRO A 261 -13.13 -33.56 7.21
C PRO A 261 -13.32 -32.27 6.42
N MET A 262 -14.17 -31.35 6.90
CA MET A 262 -14.42 -30.03 6.30
C MET A 262 -13.96 -28.90 7.25
N HIS A 263 -12.99 -29.17 8.13
CA HIS A 263 -12.42 -28.15 9.00
C HIS A 263 -11.67 -27.09 8.17
N PRO A 264 -11.78 -25.78 8.49
CA PRO A 264 -11.10 -24.70 7.74
C PRO A 264 -9.56 -24.78 7.77
N ALA A 265 -8.97 -25.66 8.58
CA ALA A 265 -7.53 -25.93 8.58
C ALA A 265 -6.98 -26.46 7.23
N HIS A 266 -7.83 -26.81 6.26
CA HIS A 266 -7.40 -27.04 4.88
C HIS A 266 -6.60 -25.86 4.33
N HIS A 267 -6.93 -24.63 4.75
CA HIS A 267 -6.16 -23.42 4.53
C HIS A 267 -4.70 -23.57 4.98
N PHE A 268 -4.45 -24.01 6.22
CA PHE A 268 -3.11 -24.12 6.78
C PHE A 268 -2.28 -25.18 6.03
N ARG A 269 -2.91 -26.29 5.63
CA ARG A 269 -2.26 -27.32 4.80
C ARG A 269 -1.87 -26.77 3.43
N ILE A 270 -2.67 -25.90 2.81
CA ILE A 270 -2.28 -25.23 1.55
C ILE A 270 -1.02 -24.39 1.76
N HIS A 271 -0.98 -23.52 2.76
CA HIS A 271 0.20 -22.70 3.07
C HIS A 271 1.43 -23.49 3.49
N LEU A 272 1.23 -24.66 4.08
CA LEU A 272 2.34 -25.54 4.44
C LEU A 272 3.05 -26.11 3.20
N TRP A 273 2.34 -26.28 2.09
CA TRP A 273 2.82 -26.98 0.89
C TRP A 273 3.01 -26.10 -0.35
N ASP A 274 2.40 -24.90 -0.43
CA ASP A 274 2.41 -23.99 -1.59
C ASP A 274 3.83 -23.67 -2.11
N TYR A 275 4.80 -23.39 -1.24
CA TYR A 275 6.19 -23.08 -1.60
C TYR A 275 7.14 -24.29 -1.54
N LYS A 276 6.65 -25.49 -1.23
CA LYS A 276 7.46 -26.73 -1.15
C LYS A 276 7.10 -27.73 -2.24
N LYS A 277 5.86 -28.22 -2.25
CA LYS A 277 5.38 -29.25 -3.18
C LYS A 277 3.86 -29.24 -3.23
N ALA A 278 3.31 -28.33 -4.03
CA ALA A 278 1.86 -28.07 -4.15
C ALA A 278 0.98 -29.32 -4.28
N ALA A 279 1.45 -30.37 -4.97
CA ALA A 279 0.70 -31.62 -5.15
C ALA A 279 0.27 -32.30 -3.84
N PHE A 280 0.97 -32.07 -2.72
CA PHE A 280 0.63 -32.64 -1.41
C PHE A 280 -0.61 -32.01 -0.78
N ALA A 281 -1.07 -30.86 -1.28
CA ALA A 281 -2.26 -30.17 -0.78
C ALA A 281 -3.43 -30.20 -1.76
N LEU A 282 -3.43 -31.07 -2.78
CA LEU A 282 -4.54 -31.17 -3.76
C LEU A 282 -5.88 -31.47 -3.08
N GLU A 283 -5.92 -32.40 -2.14
CA GLU A 283 -7.14 -32.70 -1.38
C GLU A 283 -7.64 -31.50 -0.59
N SER A 284 -6.74 -30.76 0.07
CA SER A 284 -7.10 -29.51 0.74
C SER A 284 -7.55 -28.43 -0.23
N ALA A 285 -6.93 -28.32 -1.42
CA ALA A 285 -7.34 -27.37 -2.45
C ALA A 285 -8.77 -27.65 -2.94
N ALA A 286 -9.18 -28.92 -3.01
CA ALA A 286 -10.55 -29.32 -3.35
C ALA A 286 -11.57 -29.00 -2.25
N LYS A 287 -11.15 -29.04 -0.98
CA LYS A 287 -12.05 -28.89 0.18
C LYS A 287 -12.08 -27.49 0.80
N CYS A 288 -11.05 -26.67 0.59
CA CYS A 288 -10.87 -25.39 1.30
C CYS A 288 -12.03 -24.42 1.09
N GLY A 289 -12.38 -24.08 -0.15
CA GLY A 289 -13.53 -23.21 -0.43
C GLY A 289 -14.84 -23.76 0.16
N PRO A 290 -15.21 -25.03 -0.16
CA PRO A 290 -16.41 -25.66 0.40
C PRO A 290 -16.43 -25.82 1.93
N ALA A 291 -15.28 -25.81 2.61
CA ALA A 291 -15.20 -25.89 4.07
C ALA A 291 -15.73 -24.62 4.74
N ALA A 292 -15.56 -23.46 4.11
CA ALA A 292 -16.02 -22.17 4.61
C ALA A 292 -16.43 -21.25 3.44
N PRO A 293 -17.54 -21.59 2.73
CA PRO A 293 -17.90 -20.98 1.45
C PRO A 293 -18.25 -19.49 1.54
N SER A 294 -18.58 -18.98 2.73
CA SER A 294 -18.89 -17.56 2.95
C SER A 294 -17.63 -16.69 3.10
N ILE A 295 -16.44 -17.28 3.09
CA ILE A 295 -15.16 -16.57 3.27
C ILE A 295 -14.40 -16.58 1.94
N ALA A 296 -14.29 -15.42 1.28
CA ALA A 296 -13.61 -15.31 -0.02
C ALA A 296 -12.17 -15.87 0.00
N HIS A 297 -11.42 -15.60 1.07
CA HIS A 297 -10.05 -16.11 1.20
C HIS A 297 -9.97 -17.65 1.11
N MET A 298 -11.00 -18.37 1.57
CA MET A 298 -11.03 -19.83 1.52
C MET A 298 -11.15 -20.38 0.09
N TRP A 299 -11.75 -19.61 -0.83
CA TRP A 299 -11.76 -19.88 -2.27
C TRP A 299 -10.48 -19.41 -2.97
N HIS A 300 -9.86 -18.34 -2.48
CA HIS A 300 -8.58 -17.87 -3.00
C HIS A 300 -7.45 -18.89 -2.78
N MET A 301 -7.40 -19.52 -1.60
CA MET A 301 -6.29 -20.39 -1.18
C MET A 301 -5.98 -21.53 -2.16
N PRO A 302 -6.96 -22.31 -2.66
CA PRO A 302 -6.74 -23.32 -3.70
C PRO A 302 -5.99 -22.81 -4.94
N GLY A 303 -6.13 -21.52 -5.29
CA GLY A 303 -5.43 -20.89 -6.40
C GLY A 303 -3.90 -20.95 -6.29
N HIS A 304 -3.33 -20.97 -5.08
CA HIS A 304 -1.89 -21.18 -4.85
C HIS A 304 -1.44 -22.55 -5.36
N ILE A 305 -2.20 -23.60 -5.02
CA ILE A 305 -1.90 -24.98 -5.41
C ILE A 305 -2.06 -25.17 -6.91
N TYR A 306 -3.20 -24.75 -7.48
CA TYR A 306 -3.44 -24.90 -8.91
C TYR A 306 -2.46 -24.08 -9.75
N SER A 307 -2.10 -22.87 -9.34
CA SER A 307 -1.07 -22.07 -10.02
C SER A 307 0.32 -22.70 -9.91
N GLY A 308 0.68 -23.25 -8.75
CA GLY A 308 1.93 -23.99 -8.54
C GLY A 308 2.04 -25.23 -9.42
N LEU A 309 0.91 -25.87 -9.72
CA LEU A 309 0.78 -27.01 -10.62
C LEU A 309 0.54 -26.62 -12.09
N LYS A 310 0.52 -25.32 -12.41
CA LYS A 310 0.26 -24.83 -13.77
C LYS A 310 -1.11 -25.25 -14.33
N ARG A 311 -2.11 -25.36 -13.44
CA ARG A 311 -3.53 -25.62 -13.75
C ARG A 311 -4.29 -24.29 -13.73
N TYR A 312 -3.97 -23.40 -14.67
CA TYR A 312 -4.46 -22.02 -14.62
C TYR A 312 -5.97 -21.89 -14.80
N ARG A 313 -6.61 -22.82 -15.51
CA ARG A 313 -8.08 -22.90 -15.59
C ARG A 313 -8.73 -23.14 -14.23
N ASP A 314 -8.18 -24.07 -13.45
CA ASP A 314 -8.64 -24.35 -12.10
C ASP A 314 -8.33 -23.19 -11.15
N ALA A 315 -7.17 -22.56 -11.30
CA ALA A 315 -6.83 -21.35 -10.54
C ALA A 315 -7.76 -20.18 -10.87
N ALA A 316 -8.11 -19.97 -12.15
CA ALA A 316 -9.04 -18.92 -12.59
C ALA A 316 -10.42 -19.14 -11.96
N TRP A 317 -10.94 -20.37 -12.00
CA TRP A 317 -12.23 -20.70 -11.40
C TRP A 317 -12.25 -20.38 -9.88
N GLN A 318 -11.19 -20.76 -9.16
CA GLN A 318 -11.09 -20.53 -7.71
C GLN A 318 -10.96 -19.04 -7.34
N GLN A 319 -10.17 -18.28 -8.11
CA GLN A 319 -10.07 -16.84 -7.90
C GLN A 319 -11.36 -16.10 -8.27
N GLU A 320 -12.10 -16.59 -9.27
CA GLU A 320 -13.43 -16.07 -9.61
C GLU A 320 -14.45 -16.35 -8.51
N ALA A 321 -14.47 -17.56 -7.96
CA ALA A 321 -15.29 -17.88 -6.79
C ALA A 321 -14.97 -16.95 -5.61
N SER A 322 -13.69 -16.73 -5.32
CA SER A 322 -13.24 -15.78 -4.28
C SER A 322 -13.75 -14.36 -4.52
N ALA A 323 -13.52 -13.81 -5.71
CA ALA A 323 -13.96 -12.45 -6.06
C ALA A 323 -15.47 -12.28 -5.92
N ARG A 324 -16.25 -13.27 -6.38
CA ARG A 324 -17.72 -13.24 -6.32
C ARG A 324 -18.25 -13.26 -4.89
N VAL A 325 -17.64 -14.03 -3.98
CA VAL A 325 -17.99 -14.03 -2.55
C VAL A 325 -17.70 -12.66 -1.91
N ASP A 326 -16.55 -12.04 -2.22
CA ASP A 326 -16.24 -10.69 -1.76
C ASP A 326 -17.27 -9.67 -2.31
N HIS A 327 -17.59 -9.73 -3.61
CA HIS A 327 -18.58 -8.84 -4.23
C HIS A 327 -19.94 -8.93 -3.55
N ALA A 328 -20.46 -10.15 -3.35
CA ALA A 328 -21.74 -10.37 -2.71
C ALA A 328 -21.75 -9.84 -1.27
N HIS A 329 -20.71 -10.12 -0.50
CA HIS A 329 -20.57 -9.62 0.87
C HIS A 329 -20.54 -8.09 0.92
N MET A 330 -19.72 -7.46 0.08
CA MET A 330 -19.59 -6.00 0.04
C MET A 330 -20.89 -5.31 -0.37
N ILE A 331 -21.59 -5.84 -1.38
CA ILE A 331 -22.87 -5.29 -1.84
C ILE A 331 -23.93 -5.40 -0.75
N ARG A 332 -24.06 -6.58 -0.13
CA ARG A 332 -25.02 -6.84 0.95
C ARG A 332 -24.78 -5.94 2.16
N ASP A 333 -23.53 -5.82 2.57
CA ASP A 333 -23.18 -5.14 3.81
C ASP A 333 -22.83 -3.66 3.60
N GLY A 334 -22.89 -3.14 2.37
CA GLY A 334 -22.62 -1.74 2.06
C GLY A 334 -21.17 -1.33 2.36
N LEU A 335 -20.23 -2.24 2.12
CA LEU A 335 -18.79 -1.98 2.31
C LEU A 335 -18.17 -1.48 1.01
N LEU A 336 -17.29 -0.49 1.13
CA LEU A 336 -16.52 -0.05 -0.02
C LEU A 336 -15.43 -1.07 -0.38
N PRO A 337 -15.07 -1.15 -1.67
CA PRO A 337 -13.85 -1.80 -2.11
C PRO A 337 -12.62 -1.34 -1.32
N ASP A 338 -11.66 -2.25 -1.14
CA ASP A 338 -10.41 -2.05 -0.37
C ASP A 338 -10.58 -1.80 1.14
N GLN A 339 -11.81 -1.77 1.69
CA GLN A 339 -12.03 -1.94 3.14
C GLN A 339 -11.82 -3.40 3.57
N ILE A 340 -11.84 -4.32 2.60
CA ILE A 340 -11.51 -5.74 2.77
C ILE A 340 -10.10 -5.97 2.24
N HIS A 341 -9.22 -6.45 3.12
CA HIS A 341 -7.78 -6.50 2.87
C HIS A 341 -7.32 -7.32 1.65
N ASN A 342 -8.08 -8.34 1.23
CA ASN A 342 -7.71 -9.21 0.10
C ASN A 342 -8.40 -8.87 -1.21
N PHE A 343 -9.40 -7.97 -1.20
CA PHE A 343 -10.26 -7.71 -2.34
C PHE A 343 -9.49 -7.42 -3.64
N ALA A 344 -8.58 -6.43 -3.61
CA ALA A 344 -7.82 -6.04 -4.78
C ALA A 344 -6.82 -7.12 -5.22
N HIS A 345 -6.26 -7.88 -4.28
CA HIS A 345 -5.33 -8.97 -4.59
C HIS A 345 -6.03 -10.19 -5.22
N ASN A 346 -7.24 -10.51 -4.75
CA ASN A 346 -8.06 -11.58 -5.32
C ASN A 346 -8.37 -11.26 -6.79
N ASN A 347 -8.86 -10.04 -7.06
CA ASN A 347 -9.23 -9.62 -8.40
C ASN A 347 -8.02 -9.46 -9.34
N GLU A 348 -6.89 -8.91 -8.89
CA GLU A 348 -5.70 -8.78 -9.75
C GLU A 348 -5.12 -10.14 -10.13
N TRP A 349 -5.17 -11.13 -9.22
CA TRP A 349 -4.72 -12.48 -9.53
C TRP A 349 -5.72 -13.21 -10.44
N LEU A 350 -7.02 -13.01 -10.26
CA LEU A 350 -8.00 -13.50 -11.22
C LEU A 350 -7.66 -13.01 -12.63
N ILE A 351 -7.42 -11.71 -12.82
CA ILE A 351 -7.05 -11.15 -14.13
C ILE A 351 -5.80 -11.82 -14.71
N ARG A 352 -4.77 -12.07 -13.90
CA ARG A 352 -3.58 -12.81 -14.35
C ARG A 352 -3.92 -14.22 -14.85
N ASN A 353 -4.76 -14.95 -14.12
CA ASN A 353 -5.15 -16.30 -14.52
C ASN A 353 -6.05 -16.28 -15.76
N LEU A 354 -6.94 -15.29 -15.90
CA LEU A 354 -7.73 -15.05 -17.11
C LEU A 354 -6.81 -14.82 -18.32
N ASN A 355 -5.73 -14.05 -18.14
CA ASN A 355 -4.69 -13.89 -19.16
C ASN A 355 -3.94 -15.18 -19.47
N HIS A 356 -3.69 -16.06 -18.50
CA HIS A 356 -3.03 -17.34 -18.76
C HIS A 356 -3.90 -18.32 -19.57
N VAL A 357 -5.22 -18.21 -19.47
CA VAL A 357 -6.19 -19.10 -20.17
C VAL A 357 -6.83 -18.47 -21.42
N GLY A 358 -6.62 -17.19 -21.67
CA GLY A 358 -7.13 -16.51 -22.87
C GLY A 358 -8.57 -15.98 -22.76
N ARG A 359 -9.08 -15.76 -21.55
CA ARG A 359 -10.37 -15.08 -21.28
C ARG A 359 -10.14 -13.57 -21.18
N VAL A 360 -9.86 -12.94 -22.31
CA VAL A 360 -9.35 -11.56 -22.41
C VAL A 360 -10.44 -10.53 -22.15
N ASP A 361 -11.66 -10.76 -22.64
CA ASP A 361 -12.77 -9.84 -22.37
C ASP A 361 -13.07 -9.75 -20.87
N ASP A 362 -13.10 -10.90 -20.18
CA ASP A 362 -13.29 -10.95 -18.73
C ASP A 362 -12.15 -10.26 -17.97
N ALA A 363 -10.90 -10.44 -18.42
CA ALA A 363 -9.72 -9.80 -17.85
C ALA A 363 -9.78 -8.27 -17.97
N VAL A 364 -10.13 -7.76 -19.15
CA VAL A 364 -10.29 -6.32 -19.42
C VAL A 364 -11.44 -5.74 -18.62
N ASP A 365 -12.60 -6.40 -18.63
CA ASP A 365 -13.80 -5.93 -17.93
C ASP A 365 -13.58 -5.84 -16.42
N LEU A 366 -12.92 -6.84 -15.83
CA LEU A 366 -12.61 -6.81 -14.41
C LEU A 366 -11.54 -5.75 -14.07
N ALA A 367 -10.53 -5.58 -14.90
CA ALA A 367 -9.51 -4.55 -14.72
C ALA A 367 -10.12 -3.13 -14.79
N ILE A 368 -11.03 -2.90 -15.75
CA ILE A 368 -11.80 -1.65 -15.85
C ILE A 368 -12.68 -1.45 -14.61
N ASN A 369 -13.39 -2.50 -14.16
CA ASN A 369 -14.20 -2.41 -12.94
C ASN A 369 -13.35 -1.98 -11.74
N MET A 370 -12.16 -2.56 -11.55
CA MET A 370 -11.22 -2.19 -10.49
C MET A 370 -10.77 -0.72 -10.54
N ILE A 371 -10.61 -0.15 -11.74
CA ILE A 371 -10.27 1.28 -11.93
C ILE A 371 -11.47 2.18 -11.62
N GLN A 372 -12.69 1.74 -11.93
CA GLN A 372 -13.93 2.47 -11.67
C GLN A 372 -14.34 2.49 -10.18
N LEU A 373 -13.76 1.62 -9.35
CA LEU A 373 -14.05 1.60 -7.91
C LEU A 373 -13.64 2.90 -7.22
N PRO A 374 -14.37 3.33 -6.17
CA PRO A 374 -14.07 4.57 -5.45
C PRO A 374 -12.65 4.59 -4.91
N ARG A 375 -11.97 5.73 -5.11
CA ARG A 375 -10.71 6.06 -4.46
C ARG A 375 -11.01 6.59 -3.06
N HIS A 376 -10.11 6.33 -2.12
CA HIS A 376 -10.24 6.78 -0.74
C HIS A 376 -8.84 7.09 -0.18
N PRO A 377 -8.61 8.22 0.51
CA PRO A 377 -7.27 8.60 1.01
C PRO A 377 -6.64 7.51 1.90
N LYS A 378 -7.49 6.80 2.66
CA LYS A 378 -7.09 5.67 3.50
C LYS A 378 -6.88 4.36 2.71
N TYR A 379 -7.83 3.96 1.87
CA TYR A 379 -7.95 2.58 1.38
C TYR A 379 -7.44 2.37 -0.06
N ASN A 380 -7.84 3.22 -1.01
CA ASN A 380 -7.58 3.01 -2.44
C ASN A 380 -7.00 4.27 -3.10
N THR A 381 -5.72 4.24 -3.44
CA THR A 381 -4.99 5.36 -4.08
C THR A 381 -4.06 4.82 -5.16
N LEU A 382 -3.63 5.65 -6.11
CA LEU A 382 -2.63 5.25 -7.12
C LEU A 382 -1.27 4.87 -6.53
N LYS A 383 -0.93 5.36 -5.33
CA LYS A 383 0.38 5.17 -4.69
C LYS A 383 0.46 3.88 -3.87
N LYS A 384 -0.69 3.30 -3.50
CA LYS A 384 -0.78 2.09 -2.68
C LYS A 384 -1.24 0.93 -3.56
N LYS A 385 -0.82 -0.28 -3.18
CA LYS A 385 -1.35 -1.52 -3.73
C LYS A 385 -2.82 -1.64 -3.32
N GLY A 386 -3.71 -1.38 -4.25
CA GLY A 386 -5.16 -1.43 -4.09
C GLY A 386 -5.82 -1.47 -5.46
N SER A 387 -7.15 -1.45 -5.51
CA SER A 387 -7.89 -1.68 -6.75
C SER A 387 -7.49 -0.76 -7.90
N THR A 388 -7.28 0.53 -7.64
CA THR A 388 -6.93 1.49 -8.70
C THR A 388 -5.58 1.16 -9.36
N GLN A 389 -4.54 0.93 -8.55
CA GLN A 389 -3.21 0.64 -9.07
C GLN A 389 -3.19 -0.72 -9.78
N TYR A 390 -3.76 -1.75 -9.15
CA TYR A 390 -3.78 -3.09 -9.73
C TYR A 390 -4.64 -3.16 -10.99
N GLY A 391 -5.78 -2.48 -11.02
CA GLY A 391 -6.64 -2.37 -12.19
C GLY A 391 -5.88 -1.78 -13.38
N ARG A 392 -5.18 -0.64 -13.20
CA ARG A 392 -4.35 -0.05 -14.27
C ARG A 392 -3.23 -0.98 -14.70
N LEU A 393 -2.50 -1.58 -13.76
CA LEU A 393 -1.42 -2.52 -14.05
C LEU A 393 -1.91 -3.68 -14.93
N ARG A 394 -3.01 -4.32 -14.52
CA ARG A 394 -3.55 -5.50 -15.20
C ARG A 394 -4.24 -5.15 -16.51
N LEU A 395 -4.88 -3.99 -16.61
CA LEU A 395 -5.43 -3.48 -17.86
C LEU A 395 -4.31 -3.26 -18.89
N VAL A 396 -3.25 -2.53 -18.53
CA VAL A 396 -2.10 -2.28 -19.42
C VAL A 396 -1.45 -3.60 -19.86
N GLU A 397 -1.23 -4.52 -18.92
CA GLU A 397 -0.67 -5.84 -19.22
C GLU A 397 -1.53 -6.62 -20.21
N THR A 398 -2.85 -6.71 -19.96
CA THR A 398 -3.79 -7.47 -20.80
C THR A 398 -3.86 -6.88 -22.20
N LEU A 399 -4.05 -5.56 -22.32
CA LEU A 399 -4.12 -4.87 -23.61
C LEU A 399 -2.84 -5.06 -24.44
N THR A 400 -1.67 -5.05 -23.78
CA THR A 400 -0.37 -5.24 -24.44
C THR A 400 -0.17 -6.69 -24.87
N GLN A 401 -0.44 -7.66 -24.00
CA GLN A 401 -0.25 -9.10 -24.27
C GLN A 401 -1.14 -9.60 -25.41
N TYR A 402 -2.34 -9.07 -25.52
CA TYR A 402 -3.34 -9.45 -26.52
C TYR A 402 -3.44 -8.47 -27.69
N GLU A 403 -2.52 -7.51 -27.76
CA GLU A 403 -2.40 -6.58 -28.90
C GLU A 403 -3.69 -5.78 -29.16
N ARG A 404 -4.44 -5.43 -28.10
CA ARG A 404 -5.66 -4.60 -28.17
C ARG A 404 -5.32 -3.12 -28.30
N TRP A 405 -4.53 -2.78 -29.31
CA TRP A 405 -3.93 -1.45 -29.47
C TRP A 405 -4.97 -0.35 -29.66
N GLN A 406 -6.05 -0.60 -30.41
CA GLN A 406 -7.12 0.39 -30.57
C GLN A 406 -7.80 0.70 -29.23
N GLN A 407 -8.18 -0.33 -28.48
CA GLN A 407 -8.76 -0.17 -27.15
C GLN A 407 -7.79 0.53 -26.18
N ALA A 408 -6.50 0.20 -26.25
CA ALA A 408 -5.46 0.87 -25.46
C ALA A 408 -5.34 2.36 -25.79
N PHE A 409 -5.37 2.72 -27.08
CA PHE A 409 -5.36 4.11 -27.54
C PHE A 409 -6.57 4.87 -26.99
N ASP A 410 -7.77 4.30 -27.12
CA ASP A 410 -9.02 4.92 -26.69
C ASP A 410 -9.04 5.10 -25.16
N LEU A 411 -8.65 4.08 -24.39
CA LEU A 411 -8.65 4.13 -22.93
C LEU A 411 -7.61 5.11 -22.37
N CYS A 412 -6.48 5.32 -23.04
CA CYS A 412 -5.50 6.34 -22.69
C CYS A 412 -6.07 7.77 -22.81
N HIS A 413 -7.03 8.00 -23.70
CA HIS A 413 -7.72 9.29 -23.82
C HIS A 413 -8.96 9.41 -22.93
N GLY A 414 -9.41 8.29 -22.36
CA GLY A 414 -10.55 8.21 -21.47
C GLY A 414 -10.21 8.31 -19.98
N PRO A 415 -11.24 8.19 -19.11
CA PRO A 415 -11.08 8.29 -17.65
C PRO A 415 -10.45 7.05 -17.00
N MET A 416 -10.20 5.97 -17.74
CA MET A 416 -9.64 4.73 -17.19
C MET A 416 -8.11 4.75 -17.11
N LEU A 417 -7.48 5.35 -18.12
CA LEU A 417 -6.03 5.57 -18.18
C LEU A 417 -5.75 7.05 -18.38
N GLU A 418 -6.34 7.88 -17.53
CA GLU A 418 -6.15 9.33 -17.54
C GLU A 418 -4.70 9.72 -17.19
N PRO A 419 -4.19 10.88 -17.70
CA PRO A 419 -2.93 11.44 -17.26
C PRO A 419 -2.86 11.63 -15.74
N THR A 420 -1.68 11.47 -15.15
CA THR A 420 -1.49 11.56 -13.70
C THR A 420 -0.17 12.24 -13.34
N ASP A 421 -0.15 12.86 -12.16
CA ASP A 421 1.05 13.44 -11.55
C ASP A 421 1.97 12.39 -10.93
N ASP A 422 1.52 11.13 -10.81
CA ASP A 422 2.40 10.02 -10.45
C ASP A 422 3.30 9.67 -11.64
N GLU A 423 4.58 10.07 -11.57
CA GLU A 423 5.54 9.90 -12.67
C GLU A 423 5.72 8.44 -13.11
N LYS A 424 5.52 7.45 -12.23
CA LYS A 424 5.64 6.03 -12.62
C LYS A 424 4.43 5.59 -13.42
N GLU A 425 3.24 5.87 -12.93
CA GLU A 425 1.98 5.55 -13.63
C GLU A 425 1.85 6.33 -14.94
N GLN A 426 2.32 7.58 -14.96
CA GLN A 426 2.36 8.39 -16.18
C GLN A 426 3.34 7.81 -17.21
N LEU A 427 4.50 7.32 -16.78
CA LEU A 427 5.44 6.66 -17.68
C LEU A 427 4.82 5.38 -18.28
N VAL A 428 4.15 4.56 -17.47
CA VAL A 428 3.42 3.37 -17.96
C VAL A 428 2.37 3.74 -19.00
N ARG A 429 1.55 4.76 -18.71
CA ARG A 429 0.54 5.28 -19.66
C ARG A 429 1.18 5.77 -20.95
N LEU A 430 2.23 6.58 -20.89
CA LEU A 430 2.90 7.13 -22.08
C LEU A 430 3.51 6.03 -22.95
N ARG A 431 4.08 4.98 -22.35
CA ARG A 431 4.57 3.81 -23.10
C ARG A 431 3.45 3.14 -23.87
N LEU A 432 2.35 2.81 -23.17
CA LEU A 432 1.19 2.19 -23.81
C LEU A 432 0.61 3.07 -24.91
N LEU A 433 0.40 4.36 -24.66
CA LEU A 433 -0.14 5.31 -25.63
C LEU A 433 0.76 5.45 -26.85
N GLY A 434 2.07 5.59 -26.66
CA GLY A 434 3.03 5.71 -27.77
C GLY A 434 3.04 4.46 -28.65
N VAL A 435 3.11 3.27 -28.04
CA VAL A 435 3.04 1.99 -28.77
C VAL A 435 1.71 1.86 -29.50
N ALA A 436 0.59 2.05 -28.79
CA ALA A 436 -0.74 1.94 -29.37
C ALA A 436 -0.95 2.93 -30.53
N SER A 437 -0.41 4.15 -30.43
CA SER A 437 -0.52 5.16 -31.49
C SER A 437 0.13 4.69 -32.80
N PHE A 438 1.34 4.12 -32.76
CA PHE A 438 1.96 3.60 -33.98
C PHE A 438 1.26 2.35 -34.50
N MET A 439 0.86 1.44 -33.62
CA MET A 439 0.17 0.20 -33.98
C MET A 439 -1.26 0.41 -34.50
N THR A 440 -1.85 1.59 -34.29
CA THR A 440 -3.18 2.00 -34.79
C THR A 440 -3.10 3.04 -35.91
N HIS A 441 -1.91 3.28 -36.46
CA HIS A 441 -1.66 4.26 -37.52
C HIS A 441 -2.04 5.72 -37.17
N GLN A 442 -1.79 6.10 -35.92
CA GLN A 442 -1.93 7.47 -35.38
C GLN A 442 -0.54 8.12 -35.10
N PRO A 443 0.32 8.32 -36.12
CA PRO A 443 1.72 8.69 -35.91
C PRO A 443 1.91 10.05 -35.25
N THR A 444 0.99 11.01 -35.47
CA THR A 444 1.07 12.34 -34.84
C THR A 444 1.08 12.25 -33.32
N VAL A 445 0.17 11.47 -32.73
CA VAL A 445 0.12 11.25 -31.28
C VAL A 445 1.35 10.49 -30.80
N GLY A 446 1.83 9.51 -31.57
CA GLY A 446 3.05 8.77 -31.26
C GLY A 446 4.29 9.67 -31.17
N GLU A 447 4.44 10.62 -32.09
CA GLU A 447 5.54 11.59 -32.07
C GLU A 447 5.40 12.61 -30.93
N GLU A 448 4.20 13.07 -30.60
CA GLU A 448 3.94 13.92 -29.42
C GLU A 448 4.34 13.22 -28.11
N VAL A 449 4.05 11.93 -27.98
CA VAL A 449 4.48 11.11 -26.83
C VAL A 449 6.01 11.01 -26.75
N LEU A 450 6.68 10.80 -27.89
CA LEU A 450 8.14 10.76 -27.94
C LEU A 450 8.74 12.11 -27.54
N GLU A 451 8.14 13.22 -27.94
CA GLU A 451 8.55 14.56 -27.52
C GLU A 451 8.42 14.74 -25.99
N ASP A 452 7.29 14.36 -25.38
CA ASP A 452 7.10 14.41 -23.92
C ASP A 452 8.14 13.54 -23.19
N LEU A 453 8.33 12.30 -23.61
CA LEU A 453 9.33 11.40 -23.00
C LEU A 453 10.75 11.97 -23.09
N ASN A 454 11.13 12.56 -24.22
CA ASN A 454 12.44 13.20 -24.41
C ASN A 454 12.59 14.47 -23.55
N ALA A 455 11.53 15.26 -23.40
CA ALA A 455 11.50 16.44 -22.53
C ALA A 455 11.69 16.02 -21.05
N ARG A 456 10.99 14.96 -20.60
CA ARG A 456 11.15 14.39 -19.25
C ARG A 456 12.56 13.86 -19.02
N LEU A 457 13.12 13.14 -19.99
CA LEU A 457 14.50 12.63 -19.92
C LEU A 457 15.51 13.78 -19.78
N SER A 458 15.34 14.82 -20.58
CA SER A 458 16.19 16.02 -20.54
C SER A 458 16.10 16.73 -19.19
N LYS A 459 14.88 16.88 -18.65
CA LYS A 459 14.63 17.44 -17.30
C LYS A 459 15.32 16.61 -16.21
N GLN A 460 15.21 15.28 -16.24
CA GLN A 460 15.83 14.41 -15.24
C GLN A 460 17.36 14.43 -15.33
N ARG A 461 17.94 14.43 -16.54
CA ARG A 461 19.39 14.60 -16.74
C ARG A 461 19.88 15.97 -16.24
N GLY A 462 19.11 17.02 -16.47
CA GLY A 462 19.37 18.36 -15.93
C GLY A 462 19.41 18.37 -14.41
N LYS A 463 18.39 17.81 -13.75
CA LYS A 463 18.32 17.65 -12.29
C LYS A 463 19.50 16.85 -11.74
N GLN A 464 19.84 15.72 -12.37
CA GLN A 464 20.99 14.88 -11.99
C GLN A 464 22.31 15.67 -12.08
N LYS A 465 22.52 16.42 -13.17
CA LYS A 465 23.71 17.25 -13.36
C LYS A 465 23.80 18.33 -12.28
N ALA A 466 22.71 19.05 -12.04
CA ALA A 466 22.62 20.10 -11.02
C ALA A 466 22.87 19.56 -9.60
N ALA A 467 22.25 18.44 -9.22
CA ALA A 467 22.47 17.78 -7.92
C ALA A 467 23.94 17.35 -7.75
N GLY A 468 24.54 16.77 -8.79
CA GLY A 468 25.95 16.41 -8.78
C GLY A 468 26.89 17.62 -8.67
N HIS A 469 26.59 18.72 -9.35
CA HIS A 469 27.38 19.96 -9.26
C HIS A 469 27.26 20.60 -7.88
N LYS A 470 26.04 20.70 -7.34
CA LYS A 470 25.78 21.25 -6.00
C LYS A 470 26.52 20.44 -4.93
N ALA A 471 26.38 19.12 -4.93
CA ALA A 471 27.08 18.27 -3.97
C ALA A 471 28.61 18.33 -4.11
N ALA A 472 29.12 18.44 -5.34
CA ALA A 472 30.55 18.65 -5.56
C ALA A 472 31.00 20.01 -5.01
N ALA A 473 30.23 21.08 -5.23
CA ALA A 473 30.55 22.42 -4.73
C ALA A 473 30.53 22.48 -3.20
N GLU A 474 29.51 21.92 -2.55
CA GLU A 474 29.41 21.84 -1.08
C GLU A 474 30.55 20.99 -0.48
N ALA A 475 30.90 19.86 -1.10
CA ALA A 475 32.04 19.06 -0.68
C ALA A 475 33.37 19.79 -0.91
N THR A 476 33.49 20.57 -1.99
CA THR A 476 34.66 21.42 -2.25
C THR A 476 34.81 22.49 -1.19
N GLU A 477 33.71 23.15 -0.81
CA GLU A 477 33.70 24.17 0.24
C GLU A 477 34.09 23.58 1.60
N LYS A 478 33.56 22.41 1.96
CA LYS A 478 33.93 21.69 3.19
C LYS A 478 35.38 21.20 3.20
N ALA A 479 35.96 20.93 2.04
CA ALA A 479 37.35 20.49 1.91
C ALA A 479 38.36 21.63 2.08
N VAL A 480 37.90 22.88 1.93
CA VAL A 480 38.76 24.07 2.01
C VAL A 480 38.71 24.64 3.42
N ASP A 481 39.86 24.65 4.10
CA ASP A 481 40.04 25.38 5.35
C ASP A 481 40.33 26.86 5.03
N ALA A 482 39.30 27.69 5.14
CA ALA A 482 39.39 29.12 4.86
C ALA A 482 40.43 29.85 5.73
N ALA A 483 40.67 29.38 6.97
CA ALA A 483 41.68 29.98 7.84
C ALA A 483 43.10 29.65 7.35
N ALA A 484 43.33 28.42 6.90
CA ALA A 484 44.60 28.02 6.30
C ALA A 484 44.88 28.74 4.97
N VAL A 485 43.85 28.94 4.14
CA VAL A 485 43.96 29.73 2.89
C VAL A 485 44.31 31.19 3.21
N LYS A 486 43.56 31.83 4.12
CA LYS A 486 43.82 33.22 4.53
C LYS A 486 45.22 33.40 5.13
N LYS A 487 45.65 32.46 5.96
CA LYS A 487 47.00 32.47 6.55
C LYS A 487 48.08 32.42 5.47
N ALA A 488 47.90 31.61 4.43
CA ALA A 488 48.84 31.55 3.30
C ALA A 488 48.88 32.87 2.51
N GLY A 489 47.74 33.55 2.36
CA GLY A 489 47.67 34.89 1.80
C GLY A 489 48.41 35.93 2.65
N GLU A 490 48.20 35.94 3.96
CA GLU A 490 48.90 36.84 4.89
C GLU A 490 50.41 36.60 4.92
N GLU A 491 50.86 35.35 4.87
CA GLU A 491 52.29 34.99 4.78
C GLU A 491 52.91 35.44 3.45
N ALA A 492 52.20 35.23 2.33
CA ALA A 492 52.64 35.69 1.02
C ALA A 492 52.72 37.22 0.95
N ARG A 493 51.76 37.92 1.57
CA ARG A 493 51.76 39.38 1.69
C ARG A 493 52.97 39.88 2.47
N ARG A 494 53.22 39.33 3.67
CA ARG A 494 54.40 39.68 4.49
C ARG A 494 55.72 39.43 3.75
N ALA A 495 55.81 38.32 3.03
CA ALA A 495 56.99 38.00 2.23
C ALA A 495 57.19 38.98 1.08
N ALA A 496 56.12 39.34 0.37
CA ALA A 496 56.19 40.29 -0.74
C ALA A 496 56.49 41.73 -0.26
N GLU A 497 55.91 42.16 0.86
CA GLU A 497 56.21 43.45 1.50
C GLU A 497 57.67 43.51 2.00
N ALA A 498 58.18 42.42 2.59
CA ALA A 498 59.58 42.34 3.03
C ALA A 498 60.58 42.33 1.86
N GLU A 499 60.24 41.69 0.76
CA GLU A 499 61.03 41.68 -0.48
C GLU A 499 61.04 43.06 -1.14
N GLN A 500 59.89 43.74 -1.17
CA GLN A 500 59.79 45.13 -1.61
C GLN A 500 60.61 46.07 -0.71
N ALA A 501 60.58 45.87 0.61
CA ALA A 501 61.38 46.66 1.55
C ALA A 501 62.89 46.43 1.38
N LYS A 502 63.31 45.19 1.07
CA LYS A 502 64.70 44.88 0.70
C LYS A 502 65.12 45.55 -0.60
N GLN A 503 64.28 45.50 -1.63
CA GLN A 503 64.54 46.18 -2.91
C GLN A 503 64.62 47.70 -2.73
N ALA A 504 63.77 48.29 -1.88
CA ALA A 504 63.85 49.70 -1.52
C ALA A 504 65.14 50.05 -0.73
N ALA A 505 65.64 49.14 0.10
CA ALA A 505 66.89 49.29 0.84
C ALA A 505 68.15 49.10 -0.04
N GLU A 506 68.12 48.20 -1.03
CA GLU A 506 69.19 47.99 -2.00
C GLU A 506 69.33 49.19 -2.95
N VAL A 507 68.21 49.79 -3.40
CA VAL A 507 68.21 51.05 -4.18
C VAL A 507 68.78 52.23 -3.38
N GLN A 508 68.61 52.25 -2.05
CA GLN A 508 69.27 53.22 -1.16
C GLN A 508 70.76 52.92 -0.91
N GLN A 509 71.22 51.69 -1.11
CA GLN A 509 72.62 51.30 -0.92
C GLN A 509 73.45 51.51 -2.21
N GLU A 510 72.87 51.26 -3.39
CA GLU A 510 73.51 51.49 -4.70
C GLU A 510 73.65 52.97 -5.07
N THR A 511 72.78 53.85 -4.56
CA THR A 511 72.95 55.30 -4.75
C THR A 511 74.12 55.91 -3.96
N SER A 512 74.82 55.12 -3.13
CA SER A 512 75.96 55.58 -2.32
C SER A 512 77.35 55.17 -2.82
N LYS A 513 77.48 54.41 -3.92
CA LYS A 513 78.80 53.99 -4.45
C LYS A 513 78.93 54.12 -5.97
N SER A 514 79.93 54.91 -6.36
CA SER A 514 80.71 54.94 -7.61
C SER A 514 80.11 55.55 -8.89
N LYS A 515 80.73 56.69 -9.25
CA LYS A 515 80.87 57.33 -10.57
C LYS A 515 81.70 56.49 -11.56
N PRO A 516 81.64 56.80 -12.88
CA PRO A 516 82.06 55.92 -13.99
C PRO A 516 83.45 56.26 -14.55
N ASP A 517 84.00 55.35 -15.36
CA ASP A 517 85.03 55.61 -16.39
C ASP A 517 84.90 54.63 -17.58
N GLU A 518 85.42 55.09 -18.72
CA GLU A 518 85.15 54.82 -20.14
C GLU A 518 85.93 53.65 -20.81
N ALA A 519 85.64 53.49 -22.13
CA ALA A 519 86.49 53.07 -23.26
C ALA A 519 86.44 51.57 -23.67
N ASP A 520 85.88 51.24 -24.85
CA ASP A 520 86.51 51.15 -26.21
C ASP A 520 86.82 49.66 -26.50
N ASP A 521 86.74 49.04 -27.68
CA ASP A 521 86.67 49.49 -29.07
C ASP A 521 86.36 48.27 -29.99
N ALA A 522 86.12 48.57 -31.29
CA ALA A 522 86.42 47.78 -32.50
C ALA A 522 85.27 47.12 -33.31
N ASP A 523 84.97 47.82 -34.42
CA ASP A 523 84.20 47.48 -35.62
C ASP A 523 84.87 46.46 -36.57
N ASP A 524 84.10 45.88 -37.49
CA ASP A 524 84.51 45.81 -38.92
C ASP A 524 83.35 45.55 -39.91
N ALA A 525 83.44 46.27 -41.04
CA ALA A 525 82.93 46.05 -42.41
C ALA A 525 81.52 46.50 -42.88
N ASP A 526 81.57 47.52 -43.75
CA ASP A 526 80.58 48.21 -44.59
C ASP A 526 79.92 47.39 -45.74
N ASP A 527 78.70 47.79 -46.16
CA ASP A 527 78.45 48.25 -47.55
C ASP A 527 77.13 49.07 -47.72
N ALA A 528 77.34 50.30 -48.22
CA ALA A 528 76.54 51.36 -48.87
C ALA A 528 74.99 51.37 -49.03
N ASP A 529 74.37 52.37 -48.36
CA ASP A 529 73.67 53.59 -48.82
C ASP A 529 72.39 53.70 -49.71
N ASP A 530 71.58 54.69 -49.26
CA ASP A 530 70.68 55.66 -49.94
C ASP A 530 69.15 55.31 -50.04
N VAL A 531 68.15 56.11 -49.61
CA VAL A 531 68.06 57.36 -48.83
C VAL A 531 66.59 57.72 -48.46
N THR A 532 66.44 58.64 -47.50
CA THR A 532 65.25 59.41 -47.00
C THR A 532 64.24 58.68 -46.09
N GLY A 533 63.86 59.18 -44.90
CA GLY A 533 64.23 60.40 -44.17
C GLY A 533 63.16 60.79 -43.11
N ALA A 534 63.66 61.16 -41.93
CA ALA A 534 63.12 62.09 -40.90
C ALA A 534 62.26 61.57 -39.71
N ASP A 535 62.98 61.40 -38.58
CA ASP A 535 62.65 61.49 -37.13
C ASP A 535 62.06 62.88 -36.71
N PRO A 536 61.80 63.28 -35.41
CA PRO A 536 62.33 62.74 -34.14
C PRO A 536 61.38 62.89 -32.89
N PRO A 537 61.83 62.95 -31.60
CA PRO A 537 61.64 61.86 -30.63
C PRO A 537 61.07 62.31 -29.27
N ALA A 538 61.11 61.41 -28.28
CA ALA A 538 60.68 61.57 -26.88
C ALA A 538 61.52 62.58 -26.06
N THR A 539 60.93 63.09 -24.97
CA THR A 539 61.64 63.66 -23.82
C THR A 539 61.09 63.15 -22.49
N ASP A 540 62.02 62.69 -21.66
CA ASP A 540 61.94 62.23 -20.26
C ASP A 540 61.36 63.26 -19.28
N ALA A 541 60.36 62.88 -18.47
CA ALA A 541 60.01 63.56 -17.20
C ALA A 541 58.97 62.76 -16.38
N ALA A 542 59.34 61.57 -15.88
CA ALA A 542 58.50 60.86 -14.89
C ALA A 542 59.35 59.99 -13.94
N LYS A 543 60.07 60.64 -13.03
CA LYS A 543 60.57 60.06 -11.78
C LYS A 543 60.30 61.13 -10.73
N ASP A 544 59.14 61.09 -10.07
CA ASP A 544 59.12 60.66 -8.67
C ASP A 544 57.68 60.38 -8.12
N ALA A 545 56.69 60.17 -9.00
CA ALA A 545 55.30 59.91 -8.57
C ALA A 545 54.73 58.53 -8.93
N ALA A 546 55.42 57.71 -9.73
CA ALA A 546 54.89 56.45 -10.28
C ALA A 546 55.18 55.17 -9.45
N VAL A 547 55.91 55.24 -8.33
CA VAL A 547 56.38 54.03 -7.63
C VAL A 547 55.35 53.41 -6.67
N LYS A 548 54.26 54.12 -6.34
CA LYS A 548 53.27 53.63 -5.35
C LYS A 548 52.07 52.90 -5.92
N GLU A 549 51.67 53.14 -7.17
CA GLU A 549 50.44 52.52 -7.72
C GLU A 549 50.66 51.13 -8.37
N ASP A 550 51.88 50.76 -8.79
CA ASP A 550 52.16 49.48 -9.49
C ASP A 550 52.57 48.32 -8.54
N SER A 551 53.15 48.65 -7.38
CA SER A 551 53.66 47.64 -6.43
C SER A 551 52.55 46.94 -5.62
N SER A 552 51.48 47.65 -5.29
CA SER A 552 50.32 47.08 -4.58
C SER A 552 49.59 46.05 -5.44
N ALA A 553 49.46 46.28 -6.74
CA ALA A 553 48.82 45.35 -7.67
C ALA A 553 49.62 44.03 -7.80
N THR A 554 50.95 44.11 -7.71
CA THR A 554 51.83 42.94 -7.76
C THR A 554 51.80 42.11 -6.46
N ILE A 555 51.64 42.76 -5.30
CA ILE A 555 51.47 42.08 -4.01
C ILE A 555 50.13 41.33 -3.95
N GLU A 556 49.03 42.00 -4.31
CA GLU A 556 47.69 41.37 -4.34
C GLU A 556 47.63 40.16 -5.29
N ALA A 557 48.32 40.24 -6.44
CA ALA A 557 48.45 39.09 -7.35
C ALA A 557 49.20 37.91 -6.71
N ARG A 558 50.27 38.16 -5.93
CA ARG A 558 51.03 37.10 -5.20
C ARG A 558 50.22 36.50 -4.05
N VAL A 559 49.43 37.33 -3.35
CA VAL A 559 48.49 36.88 -2.31
C VAL A 559 47.43 35.97 -2.94
N ALA A 560 46.75 36.42 -3.99
CA ALA A 560 45.75 35.63 -4.69
C ALA A 560 46.32 34.31 -5.25
N ALA A 561 47.54 34.32 -5.78
CA ALA A 561 48.21 33.11 -6.26
C ALA A 561 48.54 32.11 -5.14
N ALA A 562 48.99 32.60 -3.97
CA ALA A 562 49.29 31.77 -2.81
C ALA A 562 48.01 31.15 -2.20
N GLU A 563 46.96 31.95 -2.06
CA GLU A 563 45.65 31.49 -1.61
C GLU A 563 45.06 30.45 -2.57
N ALA A 564 45.11 30.72 -3.88
CA ALA A 564 44.65 29.78 -4.91
C ALA A 564 45.43 28.46 -4.88
N LYS A 565 46.76 28.50 -4.66
CA LYS A 565 47.60 27.31 -4.58
C LYS A 565 47.24 26.43 -3.39
N VAL A 566 47.12 27.00 -2.19
CA VAL A 566 46.76 26.24 -0.98
C VAL A 566 45.34 25.69 -1.09
N ARG A 567 44.40 26.49 -1.60
CA ARG A 567 43.03 26.06 -1.88
C ARG A 567 43.00 24.87 -2.84
N GLN A 568 43.74 24.92 -3.95
CA GLN A 568 43.78 23.84 -4.93
C GLN A 568 44.41 22.56 -4.35
N GLN A 569 45.47 22.67 -3.53
CA GLN A 569 46.08 21.52 -2.86
C GLN A 569 45.12 20.79 -1.91
N GLN A 570 44.31 21.54 -1.15
CA GLN A 570 43.28 20.97 -0.28
C GLN A 570 42.19 20.25 -1.09
N ILE A 571 41.74 20.87 -2.20
CA ILE A 571 40.76 20.26 -3.12
C ILE A 571 41.31 18.97 -3.74
N ASP A 572 42.57 18.97 -4.20
CA ASP A 572 43.19 17.80 -4.83
C ASP A 572 43.33 16.64 -3.85
N LYS A 573 43.63 16.93 -2.57
CA LYS A 573 43.70 15.94 -1.49
C LYS A 573 42.33 15.28 -1.23
N GLU A 574 41.25 16.06 -1.28
CA GLU A 574 39.88 15.60 -1.03
C GLU A 574 39.10 15.22 -2.30
N LYS A 575 39.74 15.21 -3.47
CA LYS A 575 39.11 14.94 -4.78
C LYS A 575 38.26 13.68 -4.80
N LYS A 576 38.73 12.59 -4.18
CA LYS A 576 37.98 11.32 -4.08
C LYS A 576 36.69 11.48 -3.27
N ALA A 577 36.71 12.26 -2.21
CA ALA A 577 35.53 12.53 -1.38
C ALA A 577 34.52 13.41 -2.14
N ILE A 578 34.99 14.42 -2.86
CA ILE A 578 34.18 15.29 -3.72
C ILE A 578 33.51 14.47 -4.85
N ASP A 579 34.27 13.59 -5.51
CA ASP A 579 33.75 12.70 -6.55
C ASP A 579 32.72 11.70 -6.01
N LYS A 580 32.95 11.19 -4.80
CA LYS A 580 32.01 10.30 -4.11
C LYS A 580 30.71 11.04 -3.77
N ALA A 581 30.79 12.26 -3.25
CA ALA A 581 29.63 13.10 -2.95
C ALA A 581 28.81 13.40 -4.22
N ARG A 582 29.49 13.76 -5.31
CA ARG A 582 28.88 13.97 -6.63
C ARG A 582 28.17 12.72 -7.14
N THR A 583 28.82 11.56 -7.07
CA THR A 583 28.25 10.28 -7.54
C THR A 583 27.06 9.87 -6.68
N ALA A 584 27.16 10.02 -5.35
CA ALA A 584 26.07 9.75 -4.43
C ALA A 584 24.85 10.63 -4.71
N ALA A 585 25.05 11.92 -4.97
CA ALA A 585 23.97 12.86 -5.32
C ALA A 585 23.30 12.56 -6.67
N ARG A 586 24.02 11.93 -7.61
CA ARG A 586 23.48 11.52 -8.91
C ARG A 586 22.70 10.20 -8.87
N LYS A 587 22.98 9.34 -7.89
CA LYS A 587 22.43 7.98 -7.78
C LYS A 587 20.89 7.91 -7.80
N PRO A 588 20.14 8.79 -7.10
CA PRO A 588 18.67 8.74 -7.09
C PRO A 588 18.03 8.93 -8.48
N PHE A 589 18.74 9.55 -9.41
CA PHE A 589 18.24 9.83 -10.77
C PHE A 589 18.52 8.71 -11.77
N ALA A 590 19.36 7.73 -11.43
CA ALA A 590 19.77 6.68 -12.37
C ALA A 590 18.58 5.83 -12.85
N THR A 591 17.72 5.39 -11.92
CA THR A 591 16.54 4.59 -12.25
C THR A 591 15.52 5.38 -13.09
N PRO A 592 15.05 6.57 -12.68
CA PRO A 592 14.13 7.37 -13.53
C PRO A 592 14.67 7.66 -14.94
N ILE A 593 15.97 7.97 -15.06
CA ILE A 593 16.60 8.21 -16.37
C ILE A 593 16.60 6.93 -17.21
N ASN A 594 16.96 5.79 -16.62
CA ASN A 594 17.00 4.51 -17.32
C ASN A 594 15.60 4.07 -17.77
N ASP A 595 14.58 4.27 -16.93
CA ASP A 595 13.20 3.91 -17.24
C ASP A 595 12.68 4.76 -18.42
N LEU A 596 12.99 6.07 -18.45
CA LEU A 596 12.69 6.94 -19.60
C LEU A 596 13.43 6.53 -20.88
N VAL A 597 14.71 6.17 -20.78
CA VAL A 597 15.50 5.70 -21.93
C VAL A 597 14.91 4.40 -22.51
N LYS A 598 14.44 3.50 -21.65
CA LYS A 598 13.77 2.26 -22.07
C LYS A 598 12.43 2.54 -22.72
N ALA A 599 11.61 3.42 -22.13
CA ALA A 599 10.32 3.82 -22.68
C ALA A 599 10.46 4.45 -24.08
N ILE A 600 11.41 5.35 -24.27
CA ILE A 600 11.70 5.95 -25.59
C ILE A 600 12.09 4.86 -26.59
N ALA A 601 13.02 3.97 -26.21
CA ALA A 601 13.46 2.90 -27.09
C ALA A 601 12.33 1.91 -27.46
N GLU A 602 11.38 1.67 -26.55
CA GLU A 602 10.20 0.86 -26.84
C GLU A 602 9.31 1.53 -27.87
N VAL A 603 8.91 2.79 -27.63
CA VAL A 603 8.02 3.52 -28.53
C VAL A 603 8.66 3.72 -29.91
N GLU A 604 9.95 4.07 -29.97
CA GLU A 604 10.71 4.11 -31.23
C GLU A 604 10.78 2.73 -31.91
N GLY A 605 10.97 1.66 -31.14
CA GLY A 605 11.01 0.30 -31.66
C GLY A 605 9.68 -0.14 -32.27
N PHE A 606 8.56 0.20 -31.64
CA PHE A 606 7.21 -0.06 -32.18
C PHE A 606 6.86 0.85 -33.36
N ARG A 607 7.40 2.07 -33.45
CA ARG A 607 7.32 2.91 -34.66
C ARG A 607 7.96 2.21 -35.86
N GLU A 608 9.18 1.70 -35.70
CA GLU A 608 9.86 0.95 -36.76
C GLU A 608 9.15 -0.37 -37.07
N LEU A 609 8.60 -1.05 -36.05
CA LEU A 609 7.83 -2.28 -36.23
C LEU A 609 6.57 -2.03 -37.06
N ALA A 610 5.81 -0.96 -36.78
CA ALA A 610 4.61 -0.58 -37.51
C ALA A 610 4.91 -0.18 -38.97
N ALA A 611 6.13 0.30 -39.23
CA ALA A 611 6.65 0.57 -40.58
C ALA A 611 7.28 -0.66 -41.26
N GLU A 612 7.17 -1.85 -40.65
CA GLU A 612 7.76 -3.11 -41.11
C GLU A 612 9.31 -3.07 -41.26
N ASN A 613 9.97 -2.13 -40.57
CA ASN A 613 11.43 -1.99 -40.55
C ASN A 613 12.07 -2.82 -39.42
N TYR A 614 11.92 -4.14 -39.50
CA TYR A 614 12.35 -5.08 -38.46
C TYR A 614 13.84 -4.98 -38.05
N PRO A 615 14.80 -4.77 -38.97
CA PRO A 615 16.21 -4.62 -38.61
C PRO A 615 16.49 -3.38 -37.74
N ALA A 616 15.72 -2.30 -37.91
CA ALA A 616 15.81 -1.10 -37.08
C ALA A 616 15.03 -1.26 -35.75
N ALA A 617 13.88 -1.93 -35.79
CA ALA A 617 13.06 -2.19 -34.59
C ALA A 617 13.79 -3.08 -33.56
N LEU A 618 14.43 -4.17 -33.99
CA LEU A 618 15.03 -5.17 -33.10
C LEU A 618 16.03 -4.60 -32.06
N PRO A 619 17.04 -3.78 -32.41
CA PRO A 619 17.97 -3.23 -31.42
C PRO A 619 17.30 -2.25 -30.45
N LEU A 620 16.29 -1.50 -30.89
CA LEU A 620 15.53 -0.57 -30.05
C LEU A 620 14.69 -1.33 -29.03
N LEU A 621 13.95 -2.36 -29.47
CA LEU A 621 13.16 -3.23 -28.59
C LEU A 621 14.05 -4.00 -27.59
N LYS A 622 15.24 -4.46 -28.01
CA LYS A 622 16.23 -5.07 -27.08
C LYS A 622 16.72 -4.07 -26.02
N LYS A 623 16.89 -2.80 -26.38
CA LYS A 623 17.30 -1.73 -25.46
C LYS A 623 16.19 -1.39 -24.45
N ALA A 624 14.92 -1.46 -24.84
CA ALA A 624 13.78 -1.33 -23.93
C ALA A 624 13.75 -2.43 -22.86
N GLY A 625 14.17 -3.64 -23.21
CA GLY A 625 14.39 -4.74 -22.26
C GLY A 625 13.15 -5.61 -22.05
N SER A 626 12.93 -6.06 -20.82
CA SER A 626 11.89 -7.05 -20.47
C SER A 626 10.45 -6.61 -20.73
N ASP A 627 10.22 -5.31 -20.87
CA ASP A 627 8.89 -4.73 -20.87
C ASP A 627 8.17 -4.89 -22.23
N VAL A 628 8.92 -5.09 -23.33
CA VAL A 628 8.37 -5.29 -24.69
C VAL A 628 7.62 -6.63 -24.85
N GLY A 629 7.88 -7.58 -23.96
CA GLY A 629 7.44 -8.96 -24.12
C GLY A 629 8.24 -9.73 -25.19
N PRO A 630 8.13 -11.07 -25.20
CA PRO A 630 8.97 -11.92 -26.04
C PRO A 630 8.54 -11.97 -27.51
N TYR A 631 7.25 -11.77 -27.79
CA TYR A 631 6.68 -11.93 -29.14
C TYR A 631 7.15 -10.87 -30.15
N PRO A 632 7.15 -9.55 -29.86
CA PRO A 632 7.65 -8.55 -30.81
C PRO A 632 9.12 -8.77 -31.20
N LEU A 633 9.96 -9.18 -30.23
CA LEU A 633 11.35 -9.55 -30.48
C LEU A 633 11.47 -10.77 -31.39
N ALA A 634 10.66 -11.80 -31.16
CA ALA A 634 10.65 -13.02 -31.98
C ALA A 634 10.23 -12.74 -33.43
N ILE A 635 9.16 -11.94 -33.63
CA ILE A 635 8.73 -11.53 -34.97
C ILE A 635 9.80 -10.70 -35.68
N CYS A 636 10.43 -9.74 -35.00
CA CYS A 636 11.53 -8.97 -35.59
C CYS A 636 12.69 -9.88 -36.03
N SER A 637 13.07 -10.86 -35.20
CA SER A 637 14.11 -11.83 -35.55
C SER A 637 13.71 -12.70 -36.75
N LEU A 638 12.50 -13.25 -36.76
CA LEU A 638 11.99 -14.06 -37.86
C LEU A 638 11.99 -13.27 -39.18
N ARG A 639 11.40 -12.07 -39.17
CA ARG A 639 11.26 -11.22 -40.37
C ARG A 639 12.58 -10.61 -40.83
N SER A 640 13.57 -10.55 -39.95
CA SER A 640 14.96 -10.21 -40.31
C SER A 640 15.77 -11.41 -40.84
N GLY A 641 15.15 -12.58 -41.04
CA GLY A 641 15.80 -13.77 -41.59
C GLY A 641 16.52 -14.65 -40.54
N ASP A 642 16.22 -14.48 -39.25
CA ASP A 642 16.76 -15.29 -38.15
C ASP A 642 15.66 -16.04 -37.36
N PRO A 643 15.02 -17.06 -37.99
CA PRO A 643 14.00 -17.88 -37.33
C PRO A 643 14.57 -18.66 -36.13
N LYS A 644 15.86 -19.01 -36.14
CA LYS A 644 16.48 -19.80 -35.07
C LYS A 644 16.47 -19.07 -33.73
N THR A 645 16.79 -17.79 -33.73
CA THR A 645 16.72 -16.96 -32.51
C THR A 645 15.28 -16.81 -32.03
N ALA A 646 14.33 -16.57 -32.94
CA ALA A 646 12.91 -16.47 -32.60
C ALA A 646 12.36 -17.74 -31.94
N ILE A 647 12.59 -18.90 -32.57
CA ILE A 647 12.18 -20.21 -32.06
C ILE A 647 12.83 -20.48 -30.70
N THR A 648 14.13 -20.23 -30.57
CA THR A 648 14.85 -20.48 -29.30
C THR A 648 14.28 -19.64 -28.15
N ALA A 649 13.98 -18.37 -28.42
CA ALA A 649 13.38 -17.47 -27.44
C ALA A 649 11.98 -17.95 -27.01
N LEU A 650 11.09 -18.28 -27.95
CA LEU A 650 9.73 -18.69 -27.62
C LEU A 650 9.64 -20.10 -27.01
N LYS A 651 10.52 -21.04 -27.39
CA LYS A 651 10.63 -22.34 -26.69
C LYS A 651 10.99 -22.16 -25.22
N LYS A 652 11.86 -21.20 -24.91
CA LYS A 652 12.21 -20.87 -23.52
C LYS A 652 10.98 -20.34 -22.77
N GLU A 653 10.16 -19.50 -23.40
CA GLU A 653 8.93 -18.99 -22.80
C GLU A 653 7.90 -20.10 -22.58
N VAL A 654 7.67 -21.00 -23.55
CA VAL A 654 6.80 -22.19 -23.34
C VAL A 654 7.30 -23.07 -22.19
N GLY A 655 8.62 -23.26 -22.07
CA GLY A 655 9.21 -24.03 -20.97
C GLY A 655 9.06 -23.39 -19.59
N LYS A 656 9.11 -22.05 -19.53
CA LYS A 656 8.96 -21.25 -18.30
C LYS A 656 7.49 -21.11 -17.89
N ASN A 657 6.62 -20.89 -18.86
CA ASN A 657 5.22 -20.52 -18.71
C ASN A 657 4.34 -21.70 -19.19
N LYS A 658 4.55 -22.88 -18.59
CA LYS A 658 3.87 -24.12 -18.98
C LYS A 658 2.36 -23.97 -18.85
N ASN A 659 1.61 -24.51 -19.82
CA ASN A 659 0.15 -24.47 -19.88
C ASN A 659 -0.45 -23.06 -19.97
N GLU A 660 0.29 -22.08 -20.50
CA GLU A 660 -0.24 -20.77 -20.85
C GLU A 660 -0.51 -20.70 -22.35
N VAL A 661 -1.62 -20.09 -22.73
CA VAL A 661 -2.09 -20.07 -24.12
C VAL A 661 -1.20 -19.23 -25.04
N LEU A 662 -0.72 -18.07 -24.55
CA LEU A 662 0.04 -17.12 -25.36
C LEU A 662 1.40 -17.66 -25.85
N PRO A 663 2.28 -18.22 -24.99
CA PRO A 663 3.54 -18.80 -25.45
C PRO A 663 3.38 -19.89 -26.51
N LEU A 664 2.35 -20.75 -26.36
CA LEU A 664 2.07 -21.82 -27.33
C LEU A 664 1.51 -21.24 -28.64
N ALA A 665 0.64 -20.23 -28.58
CA ALA A 665 0.13 -19.53 -29.76
C ALA A 665 1.26 -18.88 -30.56
N TRP A 666 2.11 -18.09 -29.88
CA TRP A 666 3.26 -17.44 -30.51
C TRP A 666 4.23 -18.44 -31.13
N LEU A 667 4.57 -19.52 -30.42
CA LEU A 667 5.50 -20.53 -30.93
C LEU A 667 4.91 -21.28 -32.13
N THR A 668 3.62 -21.58 -32.10
CA THR A 668 2.92 -22.21 -33.24
C THR A 668 2.99 -21.32 -34.48
N GLN A 669 2.70 -20.03 -34.33
CA GLN A 669 2.79 -19.06 -35.42
C GLN A 669 4.21 -19.02 -36.00
N ILE A 670 5.24 -18.89 -35.15
CA ILE A 670 6.63 -18.84 -35.61
C ILE A 670 7.06 -20.13 -36.32
N TYR A 671 6.62 -21.31 -35.87
CA TYR A 671 6.92 -22.56 -36.55
C TYR A 671 6.29 -22.63 -37.95
N ALA A 672 5.01 -22.28 -38.05
CA ALA A 672 4.30 -22.28 -39.33
C ALA A 672 4.93 -21.29 -40.32
N GLU A 673 5.21 -20.05 -39.88
CA GLU A 673 5.85 -19.03 -40.71
C GLU A 673 7.31 -19.37 -41.08
N SER A 674 7.99 -20.19 -40.27
CA SER A 674 9.33 -20.71 -40.59
C SER A 674 9.30 -21.94 -41.52
N GLY A 675 8.11 -22.47 -41.85
CA GLY A 675 7.92 -23.66 -42.68
C GLY A 675 8.05 -25.00 -41.94
N ASP A 676 8.19 -25.00 -40.61
CA ASP A 676 8.25 -26.22 -39.80
C ASP A 676 6.84 -26.67 -39.38
N TRP A 677 6.06 -27.11 -40.36
CA TRP A 677 4.66 -27.51 -40.18
C TRP A 677 4.46 -28.68 -39.22
N LYS A 678 5.48 -29.55 -39.09
CA LYS A 678 5.44 -30.65 -38.14
C LYS A 678 5.43 -30.11 -36.71
N LEU A 679 6.40 -29.25 -36.37
CA LEU A 679 6.46 -28.65 -35.03
C LEU A 679 5.31 -27.67 -34.78
N ALA A 680 4.84 -26.98 -35.82
CA ALA A 680 3.65 -26.14 -35.73
C ALA A 680 2.43 -26.96 -35.29
N LYS A 681 2.17 -28.11 -35.93
CA LYS A 681 1.07 -29.01 -35.57
C LYS A 681 1.20 -29.54 -34.15
N GLU A 682 2.38 -30.04 -33.78
CA GLU A 682 2.65 -30.57 -32.43
C GLU A 682 2.44 -29.50 -31.33
N THR A 683 2.81 -28.25 -31.61
CA THR A 683 2.61 -27.13 -30.66
C THR A 683 1.14 -26.68 -30.65
N PHE A 684 0.47 -26.67 -31.81
CA PHE A 684 -0.94 -26.33 -31.91
C PHE A 684 -1.81 -27.31 -31.12
N GLU A 685 -1.55 -28.61 -31.20
CA GLU A 685 -2.28 -29.63 -30.44
C GLU A 685 -2.13 -29.43 -28.91
N GLN A 686 -0.95 -28.97 -28.44
CA GLN A 686 -0.75 -28.59 -27.05
C GLN A 686 -1.60 -27.37 -26.66
N LEU A 687 -1.66 -26.35 -27.53
CA LEU A 687 -2.53 -25.18 -27.33
C LEU A 687 -4.00 -25.61 -27.27
N ARG A 688 -4.45 -26.44 -28.21
CA ARG A 688 -5.83 -26.94 -28.26
C ARG A 688 -6.25 -27.63 -26.96
N ALA A 689 -5.36 -28.40 -26.35
CA ALA A 689 -5.63 -29.10 -25.09
C ALA A 689 -5.96 -28.18 -23.90
N ILE A 690 -5.61 -26.89 -23.96
CA ILE A 690 -5.86 -25.92 -22.88
C ILE A 690 -6.73 -24.72 -23.34
N SER A 691 -7.42 -24.85 -24.47
CA SER A 691 -8.05 -23.73 -25.18
C SER A 691 -9.56 -23.56 -24.94
N SER A 692 -10.16 -24.33 -24.02
CA SER A 692 -11.62 -24.42 -23.89
C SER A 692 -12.33 -23.08 -23.70
N ASP A 693 -11.69 -22.17 -22.97
CA ASP A 693 -12.28 -20.90 -22.54
C ASP A 693 -11.69 -19.70 -23.30
N LEU A 694 -10.94 -19.94 -24.38
CA LEU A 694 -10.15 -18.94 -25.08
C LEU A 694 -11.00 -18.09 -26.02
N ASP A 695 -10.77 -16.78 -26.02
CA ASP A 695 -11.42 -15.79 -26.88
C ASP A 695 -10.79 -15.81 -28.28
N LEU A 696 -11.31 -16.65 -29.18
CA LEU A 696 -10.71 -16.90 -30.51
C LEU A 696 -10.53 -15.66 -31.39
N ALA A 697 -11.30 -14.60 -31.14
CA ALA A 697 -11.24 -13.36 -31.89
C ALA A 697 -9.99 -12.51 -31.58
N GLU A 698 -9.30 -12.78 -30.48
CA GLU A 698 -8.11 -12.02 -30.08
C GLU A 698 -6.96 -12.20 -31.06
N ALA A 699 -6.20 -11.13 -31.30
CA ALA A 699 -5.21 -11.08 -32.37
C ALA A 699 -4.19 -12.26 -32.35
N PRO A 700 -3.64 -12.70 -31.20
CA PRO A 700 -2.76 -13.87 -31.16
C PRO A 700 -3.39 -15.17 -31.65
N PHE A 701 -4.71 -15.34 -31.48
CA PHE A 701 -5.43 -16.57 -31.82
C PHE A 701 -6.08 -16.48 -33.20
N ALA A 702 -6.58 -15.30 -33.57
CA ALA A 702 -7.10 -15.01 -34.90
C ALA A 702 -6.04 -15.25 -36.00
N ARG A 703 -4.77 -14.90 -35.74
CA ARG A 703 -3.65 -15.21 -36.64
C ARG A 703 -3.43 -16.70 -36.87
N LEU A 704 -3.85 -17.55 -35.94
CA LEU A 704 -3.75 -19.00 -36.08
C LEU A 704 -4.90 -19.61 -36.88
N GLN A 705 -5.93 -18.84 -37.25
CA GLN A 705 -7.09 -19.39 -37.95
C GLN A 705 -6.74 -19.99 -39.31
N SER A 706 -5.87 -19.33 -40.08
CA SER A 706 -5.36 -19.86 -41.35
C SER A 706 -4.47 -21.09 -41.13
N ILE A 707 -3.59 -21.03 -40.12
CA ILE A 707 -2.73 -22.16 -39.74
C ILE A 707 -3.58 -23.37 -39.34
N ALA A 708 -4.65 -23.17 -38.58
CA ALA A 708 -5.58 -24.23 -38.18
C ALA A 708 -6.25 -24.87 -39.41
N ALA A 709 -6.66 -24.06 -40.39
CA ALA A 709 -7.24 -24.54 -41.64
C ALA A 709 -6.23 -25.35 -42.48
N ASP A 710 -4.98 -24.87 -42.60
CA ASP A 710 -3.90 -25.58 -43.29
C ASP A 710 -3.53 -26.91 -42.61
N LEU A 711 -3.73 -26.98 -41.29
CA LEU A 711 -3.55 -28.20 -40.47
C LEU A 711 -4.80 -29.09 -40.43
N GLU A 712 -5.85 -28.75 -41.18
CA GLU A 712 -7.13 -29.47 -41.28
C GLU A 712 -7.94 -29.53 -39.97
N PHE A 713 -7.80 -28.53 -39.11
CA PHE A 713 -8.63 -28.37 -37.91
C PHE A 713 -9.95 -27.62 -38.21
N PRO A 714 -11.01 -27.86 -37.42
CA PRO A 714 -12.27 -27.13 -37.56
C PRO A 714 -12.09 -25.62 -37.27
N ALA A 715 -13.07 -24.82 -37.75
CA ALA A 715 -13.05 -23.37 -37.57
C ALA A 715 -12.97 -22.96 -36.10
N ASP A 716 -13.83 -23.55 -35.25
CA ASP A 716 -13.61 -23.55 -33.81
C ASP A 716 -12.68 -24.73 -33.48
N TRP A 717 -11.39 -24.43 -33.36
CA TRP A 717 -10.36 -25.42 -33.08
C TRP A 717 -10.22 -25.72 -31.58
N ARG A 718 -11.02 -25.09 -30.70
CA ARG A 718 -10.92 -25.36 -29.27
C ARG A 718 -11.35 -26.78 -28.94
N LEU A 719 -10.92 -27.26 -27.77
CA LEU A 719 -11.40 -28.50 -27.20
C LEU A 719 -12.25 -28.20 -25.96
N PRO A 720 -13.38 -28.91 -25.77
CA PRO A 720 -14.11 -28.80 -24.51
C PRO A 720 -13.19 -29.25 -23.38
N ALA A 721 -13.30 -28.58 -22.24
CA ALA A 721 -12.51 -28.98 -21.10
C ALA A 721 -13.20 -30.08 -20.30
N GLU A 722 -12.42 -31.09 -19.98
CA GLU A 722 -12.79 -32.17 -19.07
C GLU A 722 -12.29 -31.82 -17.66
N PRO A 723 -13.17 -31.62 -16.67
CA PRO A 723 -12.76 -31.38 -15.29
C PRO A 723 -11.96 -32.58 -14.76
N SER A 724 -10.90 -32.29 -14.00
CA SER A 724 -10.17 -33.32 -13.26
C SER A 724 -11.03 -33.90 -12.13
N ASP A 725 -10.80 -35.17 -11.78
CA ASP A 725 -11.53 -35.88 -10.72
C ASP A 725 -11.16 -35.42 -9.29
N ASP A 726 -10.07 -34.67 -9.15
CA ASP A 726 -9.52 -34.18 -7.89
C ASP A 726 -10.02 -32.78 -7.47
N LEU A 727 -11.06 -32.24 -8.11
CA LEU A 727 -11.48 -30.84 -7.93
C LEU A 727 -12.44 -30.58 -6.77
N GLY A 728 -13.05 -31.64 -6.21
CA GLY A 728 -14.07 -31.51 -5.18
C GLY A 728 -15.34 -30.81 -5.68
N ALA A 729 -16.13 -30.28 -4.74
CA ALA A 729 -17.37 -29.59 -5.07
C ALA A 729 -17.09 -28.20 -5.64
N ARG A 730 -17.63 -27.92 -6.83
CA ARG A 730 -17.62 -26.61 -7.49
C ARG A 730 -19.06 -26.16 -7.73
N PRO A 731 -19.63 -25.27 -6.89
CA PRO A 731 -20.95 -24.70 -7.17
C PRO A 731 -20.93 -23.84 -8.44
N GLU A 732 -22.10 -23.57 -9.00
CA GLU A 732 -22.21 -22.59 -10.08
C GLU A 732 -21.69 -21.22 -9.61
N LEU A 733 -20.80 -20.60 -10.37
CA LEU A 733 -20.12 -19.36 -9.95
C LEU A 733 -21.12 -18.23 -9.64
N ASP A 734 -22.17 -18.11 -10.43
CA ASP A 734 -23.21 -17.09 -10.22
C ASP A 734 -23.98 -17.26 -8.91
N SER A 735 -23.98 -18.46 -8.31
CA SER A 735 -24.57 -18.69 -6.98
C SER A 735 -23.76 -18.09 -5.83
N LEU A 736 -22.48 -17.79 -6.06
CA LEU A 736 -21.59 -17.21 -5.06
C LEU A 736 -21.65 -15.68 -5.02
N GLY A 737 -22.05 -15.06 -6.14
CA GLY A 737 -22.12 -13.61 -6.27
C GLY A 737 -21.85 -13.12 -7.70
N PRO A 738 -22.01 -11.81 -7.94
CA PRO A 738 -21.79 -11.24 -9.25
C PRO A 738 -20.31 -11.21 -9.62
N PHE A 739 -20.02 -11.36 -10.92
CA PHE A 739 -18.64 -11.29 -11.44
C PHE A 739 -17.95 -9.95 -11.14
N ARG A 740 -18.73 -8.87 -11.03
CA ARG A 740 -18.24 -7.51 -10.76
C ARG A 740 -18.92 -6.96 -9.53
N TRP A 741 -18.17 -6.20 -8.75
CA TRP A 741 -18.78 -5.33 -7.77
C TRP A 741 -19.52 -4.18 -8.48
N HIS A 742 -20.66 -3.79 -7.91
CA HIS A 742 -21.36 -2.57 -8.26
C HIS A 742 -21.78 -1.83 -6.98
N PRO A 743 -22.00 -0.51 -7.05
CA PRO A 743 -22.39 0.24 -5.86
C PRO A 743 -23.78 -0.16 -5.36
N SER A 744 -23.95 -0.17 -4.04
CA SER A 744 -25.20 -0.55 -3.36
C SER A 744 -26.24 0.57 -3.46
N PRO A 745 -27.54 0.26 -3.50
CA PRO A 745 -28.59 1.27 -3.42
C PRO A 745 -28.54 1.97 -2.06
N ALA A 746 -28.74 3.29 -2.06
CA ALA A 746 -28.92 4.06 -0.84
C ALA A 746 -30.29 3.77 -0.21
N VAL A 747 -30.34 3.66 1.12
CA VAL A 747 -31.61 3.47 1.84
C VAL A 747 -32.41 4.77 1.79
N SER A 748 -33.67 4.71 1.36
CA SER A 748 -34.53 5.88 1.28
C SER A 748 -34.89 6.39 2.68
N TRP A 749 -35.00 7.71 2.83
CA TRP A 749 -35.44 8.38 4.05
C TRP A 749 -36.40 9.53 3.73
N GLN A 750 -37.22 9.87 4.73
CA GLN A 750 -38.11 11.03 4.74
C GLN A 750 -38.06 11.62 6.15
N LEU A 751 -37.55 12.83 6.28
CA LEU A 751 -37.21 13.47 7.55
C LEU A 751 -37.57 14.97 7.49
N THR A 752 -37.68 15.61 8.64
CA THR A 752 -37.98 17.06 8.72
C THR A 752 -36.70 17.88 8.77
N ASP A 753 -36.68 19.02 8.07
CA ASP A 753 -35.58 19.98 8.13
C ASP A 753 -35.74 21.05 9.22
N ALA A 754 -34.72 21.90 9.37
CA ALA A 754 -34.70 23.00 10.33
C ALA A 754 -35.80 24.06 10.11
N GLN A 755 -36.48 24.06 8.95
CA GLN A 755 -37.59 24.93 8.61
C GLN A 755 -38.96 24.27 8.84
N GLY A 756 -39.00 23.00 9.26
CA GLY A 756 -40.22 22.21 9.43
C GLY A 756 -40.75 21.61 8.13
N GLU A 757 -39.96 21.64 7.04
CA GLU A 757 -40.33 21.04 5.76
C GLU A 757 -39.88 19.58 5.72
N THR A 758 -40.72 18.72 5.15
CA THR A 758 -40.35 17.33 4.88
C THR A 758 -39.37 17.29 3.70
N ARG A 759 -38.24 16.62 3.89
CA ARG A 759 -37.23 16.31 2.89
C ARG A 759 -37.10 14.81 2.72
N SER A 760 -36.79 14.37 1.51
CA SER A 760 -36.64 12.96 1.18
C SER A 760 -35.48 12.74 0.22
N LEU A 761 -34.87 11.55 0.28
CA LEU A 761 -33.83 11.17 -0.68
C LEU A 761 -34.35 11.19 -2.14
N GLU A 762 -35.64 10.94 -2.33
CA GLU A 762 -36.27 10.87 -3.64
C GLU A 762 -36.28 12.23 -4.38
N GLU A 763 -36.24 13.35 -3.65
CA GLU A 763 -36.11 14.71 -4.22
C GLU A 763 -34.79 14.95 -4.96
N PHE A 764 -33.81 14.05 -4.75
CA PHE A 764 -32.51 14.09 -5.40
C PHE A 764 -32.43 13.13 -6.58
N ARG A 765 -33.47 12.35 -6.92
CA ARG A 765 -33.44 11.50 -8.13
C ARG A 765 -33.16 12.33 -9.38
N GLY A 766 -32.30 11.78 -10.25
CA GLY A 766 -31.85 12.49 -11.45
C GLY A 766 -30.68 13.44 -11.25
N ARG A 767 -30.22 13.68 -10.00
CA ARG A 767 -29.02 14.45 -9.68
C ARG A 767 -28.22 13.80 -8.54
N PRO A 768 -26.88 13.89 -8.54
CA PRO A 768 -26.07 13.39 -7.43
C PRO A 768 -26.24 14.25 -6.17
N VAL A 769 -26.10 13.65 -4.99
CA VAL A 769 -26.16 14.34 -3.68
C VAL A 769 -25.07 13.81 -2.75
N VAL A 770 -24.46 14.71 -1.97
CA VAL A 770 -23.61 14.37 -0.84
C VAL A 770 -24.43 14.50 0.45
N VAL A 771 -24.48 13.42 1.23
CA VAL A 771 -25.18 13.35 2.52
C VAL A 771 -24.14 13.29 3.63
N ILE A 772 -24.21 14.22 4.58
CA ILE A 772 -23.31 14.33 5.74
C ILE A 772 -24.08 13.99 7.01
N PHE A 773 -23.70 12.94 7.72
CA PHE A 773 -24.20 12.57 9.03
C PHE A 773 -23.33 13.19 10.12
N TYR A 774 -23.93 14.02 10.97
CA TYR A 774 -23.22 14.73 12.04
C TYR A 774 -23.94 14.61 13.39
N LEU A 775 -23.16 14.62 14.48
CA LEU A 775 -23.60 14.25 15.82
C LEU A 775 -24.25 15.40 16.62
N GLY A 776 -24.84 16.37 15.93
CA GLY A 776 -25.53 17.50 16.57
C GLY A 776 -24.65 18.70 16.96
N TYR A 777 -25.26 19.72 17.56
CA TYR A 777 -24.64 21.03 17.86
C TYR A 777 -23.54 20.97 18.93
N ALA A 778 -23.58 19.99 19.82
CA ALA A 778 -22.59 19.82 20.89
C ALA A 778 -21.27 19.20 20.38
N CYS A 779 -21.26 18.68 19.15
CA CYS A 779 -20.10 18.05 18.53
C CYS A 779 -19.20 19.11 17.86
N LEU A 780 -18.06 19.43 18.48
CA LEU A 780 -17.10 20.40 17.94
C LEU A 780 -16.51 19.96 16.59
N HIS A 781 -16.24 18.67 16.40
CA HIS A 781 -15.69 18.18 15.13
C HIS A 781 -16.71 18.22 13.98
N CYS A 782 -17.99 18.01 14.29
CA CYS A 782 -19.09 18.19 13.35
C CYS A 782 -19.19 19.64 12.88
N ALA A 783 -19.01 20.58 13.81
CA ALA A 783 -18.95 22.00 13.51
C ALA A 783 -17.86 22.33 12.49
N GLU A 784 -16.64 21.82 12.72
CA GLU A 784 -15.52 21.98 11.80
C GLU A 784 -15.83 21.39 10.42
N GLN A 785 -16.44 20.19 10.36
CA GLN A 785 -16.79 19.54 9.09
C GLN A 785 -17.76 20.37 8.26
N LEU A 786 -18.85 20.84 8.85
CA LEU A 786 -19.84 21.65 8.13
C LEU A 786 -19.23 22.98 7.66
N GLN A 787 -18.33 23.59 8.44
CA GLN A 787 -17.57 24.77 8.04
C GLN A 787 -16.55 24.51 6.93
N ALA A 788 -16.05 23.28 6.78
CA ALA A 788 -15.20 22.90 5.67
C ALA A 788 -16.00 22.78 4.36
N PHE A 789 -17.21 22.21 4.42
CA PHE A 789 -18.08 22.02 3.26
C PHE A 789 -18.83 23.29 2.82
N ALA A 790 -19.22 24.17 3.75
CA ALA A 790 -20.02 25.35 3.46
C ALA A 790 -19.40 26.28 2.38
N PRO A 791 -18.10 26.62 2.42
CA PRO A 791 -17.47 27.42 1.36
C PRO A 791 -17.48 26.76 -0.02
N MET A 792 -17.64 25.44 -0.09
CA MET A 792 -17.63 24.66 -1.33
C MET A 792 -19.02 24.40 -1.90
N ALA A 793 -20.10 24.73 -1.19
CA ALA A 793 -21.46 24.42 -1.62
C ALA A 793 -21.81 24.96 -3.02
N GLU A 794 -21.38 26.20 -3.34
CA GLU A 794 -21.58 26.77 -4.67
C GLU A 794 -20.81 25.98 -5.76
N THR A 795 -19.62 25.48 -5.43
CA THR A 795 -18.81 24.67 -6.34
C THR A 795 -19.44 23.30 -6.59
N PHE A 796 -19.97 22.64 -5.55
CA PHE A 796 -20.74 21.40 -5.69
C PHE A 796 -22.00 21.63 -6.54
N ALA A 797 -22.76 22.70 -6.28
CA ALA A 797 -23.94 23.05 -7.07
C ALA A 797 -23.61 23.31 -8.55
N LYS A 798 -22.48 23.98 -8.85
CA LYS A 798 -21.97 24.15 -10.23
C LYS A 798 -21.60 22.83 -10.90
N ALA A 799 -21.17 21.84 -10.13
CA ALA A 799 -20.93 20.47 -10.60
C ALA A 799 -22.24 19.64 -10.71
N GLY A 800 -23.39 20.22 -10.36
CA GLY A 800 -24.68 19.53 -10.36
C GLY A 800 -24.87 18.59 -9.17
N ILE A 801 -24.10 18.77 -8.10
CA ILE A 801 -24.14 17.93 -6.89
C ILE A 801 -24.75 18.74 -5.74
N ASP A 802 -25.82 18.21 -5.14
CA ASP A 802 -26.40 18.82 -3.95
C ASP A 802 -25.67 18.42 -2.67
N LEU A 803 -25.78 19.25 -1.63
CA LEU A 803 -25.30 18.93 -0.29
C LEU A 803 -26.51 18.88 0.67
N VAL A 804 -26.49 17.94 1.60
CA VAL A 804 -27.46 17.85 2.70
C VAL A 804 -26.78 17.29 3.95
N ALA A 805 -27.17 17.78 5.13
CA ALA A 805 -26.65 17.27 6.39
C ALA A 805 -27.79 16.75 7.29
N ILE A 806 -27.61 15.54 7.83
CA ILE A 806 -28.55 14.85 8.72
C ILE A 806 -27.92 14.79 10.12
N SER A 807 -28.67 15.30 11.10
CA SER A 807 -28.27 15.44 12.50
C SER A 807 -28.92 14.39 13.38
N SER A 808 -28.23 13.98 14.45
CA SER A 808 -28.84 13.24 15.57
C SER A 808 -29.73 14.12 16.46
N ASP A 809 -29.67 15.45 16.34
CA ASP A 809 -30.47 16.36 17.16
C ASP A 809 -31.94 16.41 16.74
N PRO A 810 -32.87 16.68 17.67
CA PRO A 810 -34.25 17.00 17.34
C PRO A 810 -34.37 18.31 16.56
N GLU A 811 -35.48 18.47 15.83
CA GLU A 811 -35.76 19.65 14.98
C GLU A 811 -35.58 20.99 15.71
N SER A 812 -36.01 21.05 16.99
CA SER A 812 -35.88 22.25 17.83
C SER A 812 -34.44 22.71 18.04
N ASP A 813 -33.49 21.78 17.93
CA ASP A 813 -32.10 21.98 18.28
C ASP A 813 -31.20 22.22 17.06
N LEU A 814 -31.68 21.92 15.84
CA LEU A 814 -30.98 22.29 14.60
C LEU A 814 -30.72 23.80 14.51
N GLN A 815 -31.64 24.61 15.03
CA GLN A 815 -31.48 26.06 15.10
C GLN A 815 -30.32 26.49 16.02
N LYS A 816 -29.92 25.65 16.99
CA LYS A 816 -28.74 25.89 17.81
C LYS A 816 -27.47 25.65 16.99
N SER A 817 -27.43 24.60 16.16
CA SER A 817 -26.32 24.37 15.22
C SER A 817 -26.13 25.59 14.31
N ILE A 818 -27.21 26.08 13.68
CA ILE A 818 -27.18 27.27 12.81
C ILE A 818 -26.60 28.50 13.53
N LYS A 819 -26.98 28.73 14.78
CA LYS A 819 -26.49 29.86 15.58
C LYS A 819 -25.03 29.71 16.01
N LEU A 820 -24.54 28.48 16.19
CA LEU A 820 -23.15 28.20 16.55
C LEU A 820 -22.17 28.51 15.40
N TYR A 821 -22.66 28.55 14.14
CA TYR A 821 -21.86 28.72 12.93
C TYR A 821 -21.77 30.18 12.44
N ASP A 822 -21.34 31.08 13.33
CA ASP A 822 -20.91 32.46 12.99
C ASP A 822 -22.00 33.34 12.32
N GLU A 823 -23.27 33.12 12.68
CA GLU A 823 -24.49 33.80 12.18
C GLU A 823 -24.73 33.75 10.65
N LYS A 824 -23.89 33.03 9.90
CA LYS A 824 -24.11 32.79 8.47
C LYS A 824 -24.93 31.52 8.28
N PRO A 825 -26.09 31.57 7.59
CA PRO A 825 -26.85 30.36 7.32
C PRO A 825 -26.01 29.39 6.50
N LEU A 826 -25.99 28.12 6.92
CA LEU A 826 -25.36 27.07 6.12
C LEU A 826 -26.05 27.01 4.74
N PRO A 827 -25.28 26.90 3.65
CA PRO A 827 -25.81 26.98 2.29
C PRO A 827 -26.50 25.69 1.81
N PHE A 828 -26.85 24.79 2.73
CA PHE A 828 -27.49 23.50 2.47
C PHE A 828 -28.42 23.11 3.63
N PRO A 829 -29.46 22.29 3.37
CA PRO A 829 -30.44 21.91 4.38
C PRO A 829 -29.83 21.07 5.53
N LEU A 830 -30.29 21.38 6.75
CA LEU A 830 -30.07 20.58 7.95
C LEU A 830 -31.33 19.80 8.27
N ILE A 831 -31.20 18.49 8.45
CA ILE A 831 -32.29 17.53 8.64
C ILE A 831 -32.16 16.84 10.00
N SER A 832 -33.27 16.58 10.67
CA SER A 832 -33.32 15.94 11.99
C SER A 832 -33.64 14.45 11.88
N ASP A 833 -32.79 13.59 12.47
CA ASP A 833 -33.03 12.15 12.68
C ASP A 833 -32.86 11.79 14.18
N PRO A 834 -33.76 12.25 15.07
CA PRO A 834 -33.58 12.10 16.52
C PRO A 834 -33.72 10.65 17.00
N ASN A 835 -34.33 9.77 16.18
CA ASN A 835 -34.48 8.35 16.48
C ASN A 835 -33.30 7.51 15.96
N LEU A 836 -32.37 8.13 15.20
CA LEU A 836 -31.18 7.50 14.61
C LEU A 836 -31.52 6.36 13.64
N GLU A 837 -32.74 6.31 13.09
CA GLU A 837 -33.15 5.25 12.18
C GLU A 837 -32.37 5.35 10.86
N THR A 838 -32.14 6.57 10.37
CA THR A 838 -31.36 6.82 9.16
C THR A 838 -29.87 6.65 9.43
N PHE A 839 -29.36 7.09 10.58
CA PHE A 839 -27.98 6.81 11.01
C PHE A 839 -27.68 5.30 11.00
N LYS A 840 -28.56 4.49 11.59
CA LYS A 840 -28.46 3.02 11.61
C LYS A 840 -28.54 2.42 10.20
N ALA A 841 -29.48 2.88 9.38
CA ALA A 841 -29.65 2.41 8.00
C ALA A 841 -28.42 2.67 7.12
N TYR A 842 -27.71 3.77 7.37
CA TYR A 842 -26.46 4.13 6.67
C TYR A 842 -25.20 3.59 7.36
N ARG A 843 -25.35 2.79 8.43
CA ARG A 843 -24.23 2.26 9.24
C ARG A 843 -23.36 3.37 9.87
N ALA A 844 -23.84 4.60 9.91
CA ALA A 844 -23.25 5.70 10.68
C ALA A 844 -23.59 5.57 12.17
N PHE A 845 -23.50 4.35 12.71
CA PHE A 845 -23.87 4.01 14.08
C PHE A 845 -22.99 2.87 14.57
N ASP A 846 -22.57 2.93 15.83
CA ASP A 846 -21.93 1.83 16.53
C ASP A 846 -22.96 1.04 17.33
N ASP A 847 -23.29 -0.16 16.84
CA ASP A 847 -24.24 -1.05 17.47
C ASP A 847 -23.69 -1.62 18.79
N PHE A 848 -22.37 -1.67 19.00
CA PHE A 848 -21.80 -2.21 20.24
C PHE A 848 -21.84 -1.21 21.39
N GLU A 849 -21.75 0.08 21.09
CA GLU A 849 -21.75 1.16 22.09
C GLU A 849 -23.03 1.99 22.11
N ASP A 850 -23.96 1.71 21.18
CA ASP A 850 -25.24 2.40 21.03
C ASP A 850 -25.07 3.91 20.77
N GLN A 851 -24.16 4.25 19.85
CA GLN A 851 -23.79 5.65 19.57
C GLN A 851 -23.78 5.99 18.08
N PRO A 852 -24.22 7.20 17.70
CA PRO A 852 -24.06 7.68 16.33
C PRO A 852 -22.58 7.94 15.97
N LEU A 853 -22.24 7.72 14.71
CA LEU A 853 -20.94 7.97 14.10
C LEU A 853 -21.05 9.04 13.01
N HIS A 854 -19.93 9.65 12.67
CA HIS A 854 -19.87 10.54 11.52
C HIS A 854 -19.96 9.73 10.24
N GLY A 855 -20.54 10.32 9.21
CA GLY A 855 -20.64 9.70 7.89
C GLY A 855 -20.69 10.74 6.78
N THR A 856 -20.01 10.47 5.67
CA THR A 856 -20.12 11.29 4.45
C THR A 856 -20.34 10.36 3.28
N PHE A 857 -21.39 10.58 2.49
CA PHE A 857 -21.78 9.69 1.39
C PHE A 857 -21.95 10.48 0.11
N LEU A 858 -21.46 9.96 -1.02
CA LEU A 858 -21.82 10.42 -2.36
C LEU A 858 -22.83 9.44 -2.97
N ILE A 859 -24.00 9.94 -3.31
CA ILE A 859 -25.09 9.18 -3.91
C ILE A 859 -25.29 9.68 -5.35
N ASP A 860 -25.31 8.77 -6.33
CA ASP A 860 -25.53 9.14 -7.74
C ASP A 860 -27.00 9.44 -8.08
N ALA A 861 -27.24 9.92 -9.29
CA ALA A 861 -28.59 10.23 -9.80
C ALA A 861 -29.55 9.02 -9.82
N GLN A 862 -29.02 7.79 -9.78
CA GLN A 862 -29.77 6.54 -9.68
C GLN A 862 -29.91 6.06 -8.22
N GLY A 863 -29.49 6.89 -7.25
CA GLY A 863 -29.53 6.62 -5.81
C GLY A 863 -28.65 5.46 -5.39
N ARG A 864 -27.48 5.28 -6.02
CA ARG A 864 -26.47 4.32 -5.59
C ARG A 864 -25.36 5.03 -4.83
N ILE A 865 -24.89 4.42 -3.75
CA ILE A 865 -23.79 4.93 -2.93
C ILE A 865 -22.48 4.69 -3.68
N ARG A 866 -21.93 5.75 -4.27
CA ARG A 866 -20.69 5.70 -5.07
C ARG A 866 -19.43 5.81 -4.22
N TRP A 867 -19.54 6.50 -3.10
CA TRP A 867 -18.43 6.72 -2.17
C TRP A 867 -19.00 6.96 -0.77
N GLN A 868 -18.25 6.56 0.26
CA GLN A 868 -18.57 6.82 1.65
C GLN A 868 -17.32 6.86 2.53
N ASP A 869 -17.39 7.59 3.63
CA ASP A 869 -16.48 7.47 4.78
C ASP A 869 -17.32 7.48 6.06
N ILE A 870 -17.03 6.55 6.96
CA ILE A 870 -17.77 6.36 8.21
C ILE A 870 -16.75 6.16 9.32
N GLY A 871 -16.87 6.93 10.41
CA GLY A 871 -15.88 6.88 11.48
C GLY A 871 -16.27 7.66 12.72
N PHE A 872 -15.45 7.50 13.76
CA PHE A 872 -15.53 8.33 14.96
C PHE A 872 -15.05 9.76 14.69
N GLU A 873 -14.17 9.96 13.70
CA GLU A 873 -13.76 11.26 13.18
C GLU A 873 -14.59 11.64 11.94
N PRO A 874 -14.98 12.91 11.77
CA PRO A 874 -15.61 13.37 10.55
C PRO A 874 -14.61 13.46 9.38
N PHE A 875 -15.12 13.27 8.16
CA PHE A 875 -14.34 13.43 6.96
C PHE A 875 -14.18 14.91 6.57
N MET A 876 -12.93 15.40 6.53
CA MET A 876 -12.61 16.84 6.44
C MET A 876 -12.09 17.30 5.07
N GLU A 877 -12.20 16.49 4.00
CA GLU A 877 -11.62 16.80 2.68
C GLU A 877 -12.69 17.00 1.58
N PRO A 878 -13.50 18.09 1.60
CA PRO A 878 -14.58 18.31 0.63
C PRO A 878 -14.09 18.41 -0.82
N GLN A 879 -12.90 18.97 -1.06
CA GLN A 879 -12.30 19.00 -2.41
C GLN A 879 -12.02 17.60 -2.94
N PHE A 880 -11.59 16.68 -2.09
CA PHE A 880 -11.40 15.29 -2.48
C PHE A 880 -12.73 14.65 -2.91
N VAL A 881 -13.82 14.86 -2.16
CA VAL A 881 -15.15 14.33 -2.52
C VAL A 881 -15.61 14.88 -3.86
N LEU A 882 -15.40 16.17 -4.12
CA LEU A 882 -15.76 16.80 -5.40
C LEU A 882 -14.96 16.22 -6.58
N ASP A 883 -13.65 16.09 -6.43
CA ASP A 883 -12.76 15.54 -7.47
C ASP A 883 -13.10 14.08 -7.77
N GLU A 884 -13.37 13.30 -6.73
CA GLU A 884 -13.74 11.90 -6.86
C GLU A 884 -15.16 11.72 -7.42
N ALA A 885 -16.11 12.60 -7.06
CA ALA A 885 -17.42 12.64 -7.68
C ALA A 885 -17.33 12.93 -9.19
N ALA A 886 -16.48 13.89 -9.58
CA ALA A 886 -16.25 14.20 -10.99
C ALA A 886 -15.64 13.03 -11.77
N ARG A 887 -14.95 12.09 -11.10
CA ARG A 887 -14.44 10.85 -11.71
C ARG A 887 -15.50 9.76 -11.77
N LEU A 888 -16.21 9.52 -10.67
CA LEU A 888 -17.17 8.43 -10.54
C LEU A 888 -18.47 8.68 -11.31
N LEU A 889 -18.89 9.94 -11.44
CA LEU A 889 -20.17 10.29 -12.07
C LEU A 889 -20.05 10.49 -13.59
N LYS A 890 -18.84 10.42 -14.16
CA LYS A 890 -18.65 10.41 -15.61
C LYS A 890 -19.08 9.04 -16.19
N PRO A 891 -19.77 9.02 -17.35
CA PRO A 891 -20.21 7.80 -18.01
C PRO A 891 -19.07 6.83 -18.34
#